data_AF-A0A2T7P704-F1
#
_entry.id   AF-A0A2T7P704-F1
#
_cell.length_a   1.000
_cell.length_b   1.000
_cell.length_c   1.000
_cell.angle_alpha   90.00
_cell.angle_beta   90.00
_cell.angle_gamma   90.00
#
_symmetry.space_group_name_H-M   'P 1'
#
loop_
_entity.id
_entity.type
_entity.pdbx_description
1 polymer ?
#
loop_
_entity_poly.entity_id
_entity_poly.type
_entity_poly.pdbx_seq_one_letter_code
_entity_poly.pdbx_strand_id
1 'polypeptide(L)'
;MSVKKMNSPQWKKIQPPTVQDSAILSFHQSPSNTNGSPTPPATTTSPGAREKGFIDKCQHSYGFIQCCDKEDRLFFHYSEYGGNLDTMKVGDPVEFSVSNDRRTGKPIAVSVVRLDLQTVMPEVISDERFVGTVIQEAKPVKGKNGTVLGSQDGFGRVTYEHSGECFFLPYAMEDVQEPNIKIKTGDQVMFSISTDPQTQTIRARNLELVIPPSQRYQGVVCSMKESFGFIERADVVREIFFHYSEVRDNINDIHLGDDVEFSIQMRNSKEVAVEIEKLSPGTVIFEDVAIDKVIGKILKTLKGPNNRRQSDLLGGKIMYETPLGTVELPWGDKDQQGDCTLHQGDVVSFNIATDRRDKLQRATNITLLEESFIKLGEKRETGLIVSLKEGYGFIQCADRDARMFFHFSEFMDPLFTPKVQDEVAFTVLQDPSSTNRLVATRIKPLPKGSVSFLTIHPAMYIGTIDKEPATHKNQSAPRYGDKVEFQIGEQKNNSKKVAVNVRVVIRNITGRCQGFVATLKENYGFIENSDHDREVFFHYSAYDGNAADLDLGDEVEYTLARKSSKLSAENIRKLNKGTVAPEEMLWDRGILQGKIIRPMRIVDPEQDEYCGLVQVGDEDDEEVETFPYGITSLADKRDFLQKGDIVKFQVAKVKPAGAVRATNIAALRKYIRARVDSVKGQFGFLNYEAEEGKKLFFHMTEVHDSAQITPGDEVEFVVVQNQRNGKYAACSLRKISETQRPERLISRLKSLSDETAPRIIVERQPRGPDSTKGFSIPRTLWKPPA
;
A
#
# COMPACT_ATOMS: atom_id res chain seq x y z
N MET A 1 46.69 -29.15 -47.16
CA MET A 1 47.72 -28.16 -47.55
C MET A 1 48.16 -27.40 -46.31
N SER A 2 49.47 -27.40 -46.07
CA SER A 2 50.29 -26.51 -45.24
C SER A 2 50.00 -26.33 -43.74
N VAL A 3 50.76 -27.11 -42.97
CA VAL A 3 51.25 -26.84 -41.62
C VAL A 3 52.25 -25.67 -41.66
N LYS A 4 52.21 -24.75 -40.69
CA LYS A 4 53.36 -23.88 -40.36
C LYS A 4 53.57 -23.81 -38.84
N LYS A 5 54.71 -24.38 -38.41
CA LYS A 5 55.44 -24.10 -37.16
C LYS A 5 56.26 -22.81 -37.31
N MET A 6 56.53 -22.11 -36.21
CA MET A 6 57.81 -21.45 -35.84
C MET A 6 57.59 -20.69 -34.50
N ASN A 7 58.26 -21.04 -33.41
CA ASN A 7 59.63 -20.75 -32.95
C ASN A 7 59.74 -19.50 -32.05
N SER A 8 60.25 -19.73 -30.84
CA SER A 8 60.74 -18.76 -29.87
C SER A 8 61.98 -17.99 -30.37
N PRO A 9 62.32 -16.85 -29.74
CA PRO A 9 63.71 -16.42 -29.61
C PRO A 9 64.16 -16.09 -28.17
N GLN A 10 65.46 -16.26 -27.95
CA GLN A 10 66.23 -16.09 -26.71
C GLN A 10 66.67 -14.63 -26.42
N TRP A 11 67.05 -14.43 -25.15
CA TRP A 11 67.66 -13.29 -24.44
C TRP A 11 68.78 -12.46 -25.13
N LYS A 12 68.90 -11.18 -24.71
CA LYS A 12 70.18 -10.54 -24.33
C LYS A 12 70.02 -9.23 -23.49
N LYS A 13 70.65 -9.24 -22.30
CA LYS A 13 71.37 -8.21 -21.50
C LYS A 13 71.09 -6.71 -21.69
N ILE A 14 70.78 -6.00 -20.59
CA ILE A 14 71.26 -4.62 -20.27
C ILE A 14 71.46 -4.47 -18.74
N GLN A 15 72.59 -3.87 -18.33
CA GLN A 15 73.01 -3.50 -16.96
C GLN A 15 72.61 -2.04 -16.63
N PRO A 16 72.68 -1.60 -15.35
CA PRO A 16 71.97 -0.43 -14.82
C PRO A 16 72.79 0.87 -14.86
N PRO A 17 72.20 2.05 -14.60
CA PRO A 17 72.94 3.24 -14.21
C PRO A 17 72.87 3.49 -12.69
N THR A 18 74.03 3.88 -12.16
CA THR A 18 74.29 4.52 -10.87
C THR A 18 74.06 6.03 -10.95
N VAL A 19 73.95 6.67 -9.76
CA VAL A 19 74.55 7.95 -9.32
C VAL A 19 73.59 8.84 -8.48
N GLN A 20 73.93 9.01 -7.18
CA GLN A 20 74.04 10.23 -6.32
C GLN A 20 72.96 11.36 -6.41
N ASP A 21 72.60 12.16 -5.40
CA ASP A 21 72.92 12.36 -3.97
C ASP A 21 71.89 13.36 -3.38
N SER A 22 71.72 13.32 -2.05
CA SER A 22 71.57 14.44 -1.08
C SER A 22 70.56 15.62 -1.21
N ALA A 23 69.75 15.82 -0.16
CA ALA A 23 69.45 17.08 0.60
C ALA A 23 68.14 16.89 1.44
N ILE A 24 68.16 16.77 2.79
CA ILE A 24 68.22 17.79 3.87
C ILE A 24 67.18 18.92 3.78
N LEU A 25 66.40 19.06 4.89
CA LEU A 25 65.72 20.21 5.52
C LEU A 25 64.29 19.78 5.96
N SER A 26 63.68 20.16 7.09
CA SER A 26 64.07 20.76 8.38
C SER A 26 62.80 20.78 9.28
N PHE A 27 63.01 20.90 10.59
CA PHE A 27 62.07 20.83 11.73
C PHE A 27 61.01 21.95 11.89
N HIS A 28 60.06 21.68 12.84
CA HIS A 28 59.24 22.55 13.74
C HIS A 28 57.70 22.48 13.50
N GLN A 29 56.78 22.43 14.49
CA GLN A 29 56.80 22.31 15.96
C GLN A 29 55.36 21.98 16.49
N SER A 30 55.30 21.41 17.70
CA SER A 30 54.25 20.92 18.64
C SER A 30 53.00 21.83 18.91
N PRO A 31 52.06 21.58 19.88
CA PRO A 31 51.96 20.58 21.00
C PRO A 31 50.52 19.94 21.14
N SER A 32 50.07 19.16 22.14
CA SER A 32 50.29 19.09 23.60
C SER A 32 49.58 17.86 24.23
N ASN A 33 50.20 17.29 25.28
CA ASN A 33 49.68 16.71 26.56
C ASN A 33 48.40 15.83 26.58
N THR A 34 48.34 14.69 27.28
CA THR A 34 48.54 14.53 28.75
C THR A 34 48.86 13.08 29.20
N ASN A 35 49.73 12.97 30.22
CA ASN A 35 49.82 12.06 31.39
C ASN A 35 49.25 10.63 31.30
N GLY A 36 49.91 9.56 31.76
CA GLY A 36 51.00 9.35 32.71
C GLY A 36 50.73 8.01 33.42
N SER A 37 51.67 7.08 33.51
CA SER A 37 52.42 6.81 34.75
C SER A 37 53.64 5.92 34.46
N PRO A 38 54.80 6.18 35.10
CA PRO A 38 56.03 5.39 34.92
C PRO A 38 56.31 4.46 36.10
N THR A 39 56.79 3.25 35.82
CA THR A 39 57.52 2.39 36.76
C THR A 39 58.93 2.12 36.20
N PRO A 40 60.00 2.36 36.99
CA PRO A 40 61.38 2.14 36.56
C PRO A 40 61.83 0.69 36.81
N PRO A 41 62.72 0.10 36.00
CA PRO A 41 63.35 -1.16 36.35
C PRO A 41 64.48 -0.91 37.35
N ALA A 42 64.34 -1.50 38.54
CA ALA A 42 65.39 -1.62 39.52
C ALA A 42 66.34 -2.76 39.13
N THR A 43 67.62 -2.45 38.96
CA THR A 43 68.72 -3.42 38.98
C THR A 43 69.07 -3.74 40.43
N THR A 44 68.63 -4.89 40.93
CA THR A 44 69.12 -5.50 42.17
C THR A 44 69.52 -6.94 41.89
N THR A 45 70.80 -7.20 41.64
CA THR A 45 71.36 -8.57 41.72
C THR A 45 71.60 -8.93 43.18
N SER A 46 70.99 -10.03 43.59
CA SER A 46 71.15 -10.67 44.90
C SER A 46 72.58 -11.15 45.13
N PRO A 47 73.15 -10.98 46.34
CA PRO A 47 74.47 -11.52 46.68
C PRO A 47 74.34 -13.04 46.85
N GLY A 48 74.57 -13.79 45.77
CA GLY A 48 74.49 -15.25 45.75
C GLY A 48 74.27 -15.90 44.39
N ALA A 49 73.96 -15.14 43.33
CA ALA A 49 73.87 -15.68 41.98
C ALA A 49 75.27 -16.04 41.45
N ARG A 50 75.43 -17.28 40.97
CA ARG A 50 76.64 -17.67 40.26
C ARG A 50 76.56 -17.18 38.81
N GLU A 51 77.57 -16.46 38.37
CA GLU A 51 77.73 -15.93 37.02
C GLU A 51 78.66 -16.85 36.21
N LYS A 52 78.46 -16.87 34.88
CA LYS A 52 79.26 -17.67 33.95
C LYS A 52 80.20 -16.78 33.15
N GLY A 53 81.39 -17.28 32.87
CA GLY A 53 82.40 -16.55 32.11
C GLY A 53 83.51 -17.46 31.59
N PHE A 54 84.48 -16.87 30.91
CA PHE A 54 85.66 -17.57 30.43
C PHE A 54 86.92 -16.97 31.07
N ILE A 55 87.90 -17.81 31.38
CA ILE A 55 89.19 -17.34 31.87
C ILE A 55 89.87 -16.55 30.77
N ASP A 56 90.01 -15.24 30.95
CA ASP A 56 90.59 -14.35 29.94
C ASP A 56 92.11 -14.26 30.07
N LYS A 57 92.65 -14.32 31.30
CA LYS A 57 94.10 -14.30 31.50
C LYS A 57 94.54 -14.98 32.79
N CYS A 58 95.64 -15.72 32.73
CA CYS A 58 96.29 -16.36 33.87
C CYS A 58 97.67 -15.72 34.12
N GLN A 59 98.01 -15.45 35.38
CA GLN A 59 99.31 -14.94 35.83
C GLN A 59 99.94 -15.92 36.85
N HIS A 60 101.06 -15.55 37.48
CA HIS A 60 101.75 -16.46 38.41
C HIS A 60 100.90 -16.86 39.65
N SER A 61 100.02 -15.98 40.14
CA SER A 61 99.25 -16.20 41.39
C SER A 61 97.78 -15.76 41.34
N TYR A 62 97.31 -15.24 40.20
CA TYR A 62 95.94 -14.75 40.01
C TYR A 62 95.54 -14.79 38.54
N GLY A 63 94.26 -14.59 38.25
CA GLY A 63 93.74 -14.51 36.88
C GLY A 63 92.61 -13.50 36.72
N PHE A 64 92.12 -13.38 35.50
CA PHE A 64 90.96 -12.58 35.14
C PHE A 64 89.92 -13.43 34.39
N ILE A 65 88.65 -13.17 34.66
CA ILE A 65 87.51 -13.80 34.01
C ILE A 65 86.73 -12.73 33.25
N GLN A 66 86.41 -13.02 31.99
CA GLN A 66 85.48 -12.23 31.20
C GLN A 66 84.07 -12.79 31.42
N CYS A 67 83.12 -11.95 31.81
CA CYS A 67 81.74 -12.38 32.05
C CYS A 67 81.02 -12.61 30.69
N CYS A 68 80.12 -13.60 30.62
CA CYS A 68 79.30 -13.82 29.41
C CYS A 68 78.17 -12.79 29.28
N ASP A 69 77.59 -12.37 30.40
CA ASP A 69 76.39 -11.54 30.43
C ASP A 69 76.69 -10.04 30.63
N LYS A 70 77.97 -9.69 30.90
CA LYS A 70 78.44 -8.31 31.13
C LYS A 70 79.79 -8.11 30.44
N GLU A 71 80.06 -6.92 29.91
CA GLU A 71 81.37 -6.59 29.32
C GLU A 71 82.49 -6.36 30.38
N ASP A 72 82.20 -6.62 31.66
CA ASP A 72 83.14 -6.43 32.76
C ASP A 72 84.15 -7.58 32.90
N ARG A 73 85.41 -7.21 33.16
CA ARG A 73 86.50 -8.14 33.43
C ARG A 73 86.80 -8.20 34.92
N LEU A 74 86.63 -9.36 35.52
CA LEU A 74 86.76 -9.56 36.96
C LEU A 74 88.07 -10.24 37.33
N PHE A 75 88.71 -9.74 38.37
CA PHE A 75 89.91 -10.34 38.95
C PHE A 75 89.54 -11.49 39.89
N PHE A 76 90.29 -12.59 39.88
CA PHE A 76 90.21 -13.63 40.91
C PHE A 76 91.61 -14.08 41.33
N HIS A 77 91.76 -14.45 42.60
CA HIS A 77 92.99 -15.04 43.11
C HIS A 77 92.94 -16.56 42.95
N TYR A 78 94.08 -17.23 42.72
CA TYR A 78 94.07 -18.69 42.50
C TYR A 78 93.57 -19.50 43.69
N SER A 79 93.59 -18.94 44.90
CA SER A 79 92.95 -19.55 46.08
C SER A 79 91.42 -19.65 45.97
N GLU A 80 90.81 -18.83 45.13
CA GLU A 80 89.36 -18.84 44.88
C GLU A 80 88.95 -19.84 43.80
N TYR A 81 89.90 -20.48 43.13
CA TYR A 81 89.62 -21.50 42.13
C TYR A 81 89.54 -22.89 42.79
N GLY A 82 88.36 -23.49 42.77
CA GLY A 82 88.09 -24.80 43.36
C GLY A 82 88.57 -26.00 42.52
N GLY A 83 89.23 -25.77 41.38
CA GLY A 83 89.77 -26.82 40.50
C GLY A 83 91.29 -26.96 40.59
N ASN A 84 91.85 -27.95 39.89
CA ASN A 84 93.30 -28.12 39.83
C ASN A 84 93.95 -27.01 38.97
N LEU A 85 94.80 -26.19 39.60
CA LEU A 85 95.48 -25.04 38.98
C LEU A 85 96.41 -25.44 37.81
N ASP A 86 97.00 -26.64 37.84
CA ASP A 86 97.88 -27.12 36.75
C ASP A 86 97.12 -27.38 35.45
N THR A 87 95.80 -27.53 35.53
CA THR A 87 94.91 -27.83 34.39
C THR A 87 94.12 -26.63 33.89
N MET A 88 94.24 -25.48 34.56
CA MET A 88 93.52 -24.25 34.25
C MET A 88 94.16 -23.56 33.03
N LYS A 89 93.37 -23.24 32.00
CA LYS A 89 93.84 -22.54 30.80
C LYS A 89 92.98 -21.31 30.48
N VAL A 90 93.59 -20.34 29.82
CA VAL A 90 92.88 -19.22 29.20
C VAL A 90 91.88 -19.80 28.18
N GLY A 91 90.62 -19.39 28.29
CA GLY A 91 89.49 -19.87 27.50
C GLY A 91 88.62 -20.93 28.18
N ASP A 92 89.02 -21.47 29.35
CA ASP A 92 88.17 -22.44 30.04
C ASP A 92 86.87 -21.77 30.55
N PRO A 93 85.70 -22.40 30.34
CA PRO A 93 84.44 -21.91 30.88
C PRO A 93 84.41 -22.16 32.39
N VAL A 94 84.05 -21.11 33.12
CA VAL A 94 84.00 -21.12 34.59
C VAL A 94 82.69 -20.53 35.10
N GLU A 95 82.26 -21.04 36.25
CA GLU A 95 81.17 -20.48 37.04
C GLU A 95 81.76 -19.90 38.33
N PHE A 96 81.38 -18.66 38.66
CA PHE A 96 81.93 -17.92 39.80
C PHE A 96 80.85 -17.08 40.46
N SER A 97 81.09 -16.53 41.64
CA SER A 97 80.23 -15.51 42.24
C SER A 97 80.99 -14.19 42.38
N VAL A 98 80.28 -13.07 42.29
CA VAL A 98 80.88 -11.74 42.40
C VAL A 98 80.81 -11.26 43.84
N SER A 99 81.94 -10.82 44.38
CA SER A 99 82.07 -10.21 45.72
C SER A 99 82.96 -8.98 45.65
N ASN A 100 82.96 -8.11 46.65
CA ASN A 100 83.80 -6.91 46.67
C ASN A 100 85.05 -7.12 47.55
N ASP A 101 86.22 -6.75 47.03
CA ASP A 101 87.48 -6.78 47.79
C ASP A 101 87.38 -5.87 49.02
N ARG A 102 87.56 -6.44 50.21
CA ARG A 102 87.41 -5.74 51.49
C ARG A 102 88.40 -4.58 51.69
N ARG A 103 89.51 -4.54 50.92
CA ARG A 103 90.50 -3.46 51.01
C ARG A 103 90.29 -2.33 50.00
N THR A 104 89.77 -2.64 48.81
CA THR A 104 89.68 -1.67 47.69
C THR A 104 88.26 -1.40 47.21
N GLY A 105 87.27 -2.16 47.66
CA GLY A 105 85.87 -2.07 47.26
C GLY A 105 85.56 -2.57 45.84
N LYS A 106 86.58 -2.98 45.07
CA LYS A 106 86.41 -3.42 43.66
C LYS A 106 85.77 -4.81 43.58
N PRO A 107 84.90 -5.05 42.58
CA PRO A 107 84.31 -6.37 42.36
C PRO A 107 85.39 -7.37 41.91
N ILE A 108 85.42 -8.52 42.57
CA ILE A 108 86.29 -9.66 42.32
C ILE A 108 85.45 -10.93 42.19
N ALA A 109 85.92 -11.87 41.39
CA ALA A 109 85.31 -13.18 41.28
C ALA A 109 85.86 -14.11 42.37
N VAL A 110 84.95 -14.79 43.07
CA VAL A 110 85.22 -15.72 44.17
C VAL A 110 84.52 -17.06 43.92
N SER A 111 84.97 -18.13 44.56
CA SER A 111 84.39 -19.49 44.39
C SER A 111 84.27 -19.92 42.91
N VAL A 112 85.37 -19.74 42.16
CA VAL A 112 85.47 -20.04 40.74
C VAL A 112 85.61 -21.55 40.53
N VAL A 113 84.77 -22.16 39.71
CA VAL A 113 84.85 -23.59 39.35
C VAL A 113 84.78 -23.76 37.84
N ARG A 114 85.45 -24.78 37.30
CA ARG A 114 85.37 -25.13 35.88
C ARG A 114 84.02 -25.77 35.54
N LEU A 115 83.44 -25.41 34.41
CA LEU A 115 82.23 -26.02 33.85
C LEU A 115 82.55 -27.00 32.72
N ASP A 116 81.77 -28.06 32.58
CA ASP A 116 81.86 -28.99 31.46
C ASP A 116 81.20 -28.43 30.19
N LEU A 117 81.87 -28.59 29.05
CA LEU A 117 81.63 -27.90 27.76
C LEU A 117 80.27 -28.18 27.06
N GLN A 118 79.41 -29.04 27.61
CA GLN A 118 78.20 -29.51 26.92
C GLN A 118 76.93 -28.70 27.23
N THR A 119 76.98 -27.74 28.15
CA THR A 119 75.78 -27.06 28.70
C THR A 119 75.65 -25.59 28.28
N VAL A 120 76.40 -25.10 27.27
CA VAL A 120 76.53 -23.64 27.00
C VAL A 120 76.11 -23.19 25.58
N MET A 121 75.52 -24.03 24.71
CA MET A 121 75.07 -23.57 23.38
C MET A 121 73.73 -24.19 22.92
N PRO A 122 72.60 -23.46 22.88
CA PRO A 122 71.39 -23.90 22.18
C PRO A 122 71.53 -23.76 20.64
N GLU A 123 70.84 -24.62 19.87
CA GLU A 123 70.79 -24.59 18.38
C GLU A 123 70.33 -23.22 17.86
N VAL A 124 70.97 -22.71 16.80
CA VAL A 124 70.61 -21.42 16.18
C VAL A 124 69.58 -21.66 15.09
N ILE A 125 68.36 -21.16 15.28
CA ILE A 125 67.25 -21.22 14.30
C ILE A 125 67.13 -19.86 13.62
N SER A 126 67.00 -19.84 12.29
CA SER A 126 66.77 -18.61 11.54
C SER A 126 65.39 -18.02 11.82
N ASP A 127 65.32 -16.70 12.01
CA ASP A 127 64.05 -15.97 12.10
C ASP A 127 63.33 -15.90 10.74
N GLU A 128 64.06 -16.08 9.63
CA GLU A 128 63.51 -16.15 8.29
C GLU A 128 62.80 -17.50 8.03
N ARG A 129 61.62 -17.43 7.42
CA ARG A 129 60.86 -18.58 6.91
C ARG A 129 61.01 -18.68 5.40
N PHE A 130 61.22 -19.90 4.91
CA PHE A 130 61.40 -20.23 3.50
C PHE A 130 60.24 -21.07 3.01
N VAL A 131 59.81 -20.84 1.77
CA VAL A 131 58.80 -21.66 1.09
C VAL A 131 59.51 -22.63 0.18
N GLY A 132 59.07 -23.89 0.22
CA GLY A 132 59.74 -24.97 -0.46
C GLY A 132 58.84 -26.12 -0.86
N THR A 133 59.35 -27.06 -1.64
CA THR A 133 58.61 -28.27 -2.06
C THR A 133 59.22 -29.53 -1.46
N VAL A 134 58.39 -30.41 -0.93
CA VAL A 134 58.82 -31.70 -0.36
C VAL A 134 59.16 -32.66 -1.51
N ILE A 135 60.39 -33.14 -1.54
CA ILE A 135 60.87 -34.08 -2.57
C ILE A 135 61.03 -35.50 -2.02
N GLN A 136 61.04 -35.66 -0.70
CA GLN A 136 61.16 -36.95 -0.04
C GLN A 136 60.49 -36.90 1.34
N GLU A 137 59.65 -37.87 1.62
CA GLU A 137 58.95 -38.00 2.91
C GLU A 137 59.87 -38.57 4.00
N ALA A 138 59.75 -38.05 5.22
CA ALA A 138 60.41 -38.62 6.40
C ALA A 138 59.81 -39.98 6.75
N LYS A 139 60.64 -40.94 7.19
CA LYS A 139 60.24 -42.31 7.53
C LYS A 139 60.61 -42.65 8.98
N PRO A 140 59.77 -43.40 9.71
CA PRO A 140 60.10 -43.84 11.06
C PRO A 140 61.17 -44.95 11.01
N VAL A 141 62.32 -44.73 11.65
CA VAL A 141 63.44 -45.69 11.69
C VAL A 141 63.23 -46.69 12.83
N LYS A 142 63.24 -48.01 12.54
CA LYS A 142 63.31 -49.09 13.55
C LYS A 142 64.58 -49.92 13.32
N GLY A 143 65.47 -49.96 14.31
CA GLY A 143 66.74 -50.72 14.21
C GLY A 143 66.59 -52.20 14.58
N LYS A 144 67.26 -53.08 13.81
CA LYS A 144 67.67 -54.42 14.25
C LYS A 144 69.18 -54.58 14.02
N ASN A 145 69.89 -54.84 15.11
CA ASN A 145 71.22 -55.45 15.17
C ASN A 145 72.43 -54.62 14.67
N GLY A 146 72.86 -53.65 15.50
CA GLY A 146 74.22 -53.63 16.05
C GLY A 146 75.47 -53.59 15.15
N THR A 147 75.43 -53.12 13.90
CA THR A 147 76.65 -52.80 13.13
C THR A 147 76.49 -51.52 12.32
N VAL A 148 77.49 -50.64 12.38
CA VAL A 148 77.49 -49.30 11.77
C VAL A 148 77.84 -49.39 10.28
N LEU A 149 76.92 -48.98 9.42
CA LEU A 149 77.20 -48.38 8.11
C LEU A 149 76.47 -47.04 8.03
N GLY A 150 77.17 -45.98 7.69
CA GLY A 150 76.59 -44.64 7.54
C GLY A 150 75.76 -44.52 6.25
N SER A 151 74.51 -44.12 6.39
CA SER A 151 73.80 -43.21 5.47
C SER A 151 72.48 -42.74 6.10
N GLN A 152 71.98 -41.60 5.63
CA GLN A 152 70.84 -40.82 6.11
C GLN A 152 69.46 -41.51 5.92
N ASP A 153 69.18 -42.64 6.55
CA ASP A 153 67.98 -43.45 6.22
C ASP A 153 66.76 -43.25 7.14
N GLY A 154 66.24 -42.01 7.21
CA GLY A 154 64.97 -41.72 7.90
C GLY A 154 64.45 -40.29 7.74
N PHE A 155 65.31 -39.35 7.33
CA PHE A 155 64.95 -37.96 7.12
C PHE A 155 64.22 -37.76 5.78
N GLY A 156 63.21 -36.91 5.78
CA GLY A 156 62.61 -36.35 4.58
C GLY A 156 63.49 -35.23 4.02
N ARG A 157 63.19 -34.75 2.81
CA ARG A 157 63.88 -33.64 2.16
C ARG A 157 62.90 -32.62 1.60
N VAL A 158 63.18 -31.35 1.86
CA VAL A 158 62.51 -30.19 1.28
C VAL A 158 63.48 -29.40 0.41
N THR A 159 62.94 -28.74 -0.60
CA THR A 159 63.68 -27.85 -1.51
C THR A 159 63.27 -26.43 -1.28
N TYR A 160 64.17 -25.45 -1.33
CA TYR A 160 63.80 -24.04 -1.42
C TYR A 160 64.73 -23.31 -2.38
N GLU A 161 64.23 -22.25 -3.01
CA GLU A 161 65.00 -21.42 -3.91
C GLU A 161 65.48 -20.17 -3.18
N HIS A 162 66.78 -19.88 -3.24
CA HIS A 162 67.35 -18.65 -2.73
C HIS A 162 68.37 -18.11 -3.73
N SER A 163 68.24 -16.84 -4.10
CA SER A 163 69.13 -16.18 -5.06
C SER A 163 69.27 -16.91 -6.43
N GLY A 164 68.23 -17.62 -6.87
CA GLY A 164 68.20 -18.37 -8.14
C GLY A 164 68.83 -19.76 -8.09
N GLU A 165 69.22 -20.23 -6.90
CA GLU A 165 69.76 -21.58 -6.67
C GLU A 165 68.78 -22.41 -5.82
N CYS A 166 68.59 -23.69 -6.18
CA CYS A 166 67.76 -24.62 -5.44
C CYS A 166 68.59 -25.39 -4.39
N PHE A 167 68.22 -25.24 -3.13
CA PHE A 167 68.86 -25.91 -2.00
C PHE A 167 67.99 -27.04 -1.46
N PHE A 168 68.63 -28.06 -0.88
CA PHE A 168 67.96 -29.24 -0.32
C PHE A 168 68.25 -29.32 1.17
N LEU A 169 67.21 -29.39 2.00
CA LEU A 169 67.33 -29.49 3.45
C LEU A 169 66.67 -30.76 3.97
N PRO A 170 67.37 -31.52 4.84
CA PRO A 170 66.76 -32.65 5.52
C PRO A 170 65.82 -32.19 6.65
N TYR A 171 64.75 -32.95 6.89
CA TYR A 171 63.83 -32.77 8.02
C TYR A 171 63.40 -34.12 8.60
N ALA A 172 63.14 -34.18 9.91
CA ALA A 172 62.62 -35.34 10.62
C ALA A 172 61.10 -35.25 10.83
N MET A 173 60.46 -36.35 11.25
CA MET A 173 59.03 -36.34 11.57
C MET A 173 58.67 -35.39 12.72
N GLU A 174 59.59 -35.17 13.66
CA GLU A 174 59.43 -34.22 14.77
C GLU A 174 59.54 -32.75 14.36
N ASP A 175 60.07 -32.47 13.15
CA ASP A 175 60.26 -31.11 12.66
C ASP A 175 58.97 -30.53 12.03
N VAL A 176 57.90 -31.32 11.96
CA VAL A 176 56.57 -30.91 11.49
C VAL A 176 55.81 -30.27 12.64
N GLN A 177 55.37 -29.02 12.47
CA GLN A 177 54.76 -28.22 13.54
C GLN A 177 53.44 -28.83 14.04
N GLU A 178 52.66 -29.43 13.14
CA GLU A 178 51.40 -30.10 13.48
C GLU A 178 51.50 -31.62 13.36
N PRO A 179 51.51 -32.37 14.49
CA PRO A 179 51.74 -33.82 14.48
C PRO A 179 50.63 -34.65 13.80
N ASN A 180 49.48 -34.05 13.50
CA ASN A 180 48.36 -34.71 12.81
C ASN A 180 48.43 -34.59 11.27
N ILE A 181 49.30 -33.74 10.73
CA ILE A 181 49.44 -33.50 9.29
C ILE A 181 50.52 -34.41 8.72
N LYS A 182 50.17 -35.23 7.72
CA LYS A 182 51.12 -36.04 6.96
C LYS A 182 51.54 -35.29 5.70
N ILE A 183 52.76 -34.75 5.71
CA ILE A 183 53.40 -34.11 4.56
C ILE A 183 53.79 -35.18 3.53
N LYS A 184 53.43 -34.97 2.26
CA LYS A 184 53.69 -35.87 1.14
C LYS A 184 54.66 -35.27 0.12
N THR A 185 55.23 -36.13 -0.72
CA THR A 185 56.05 -35.71 -1.86
C THR A 185 55.23 -34.84 -2.83
N GLY A 186 55.72 -33.64 -3.14
CA GLY A 186 55.06 -32.65 -3.99
C GLY A 186 54.34 -31.53 -3.22
N ASP A 187 54.20 -31.65 -1.90
CA ASP A 187 53.56 -30.63 -1.08
C ASP A 187 54.44 -29.37 -0.97
N GLN A 188 53.83 -28.19 -1.05
CA GLN A 188 54.50 -26.94 -0.70
C GLN A 188 54.47 -26.76 0.82
N VAL A 189 55.61 -26.43 1.40
CA VAL A 189 55.79 -26.29 2.84
C VAL A 189 56.57 -25.03 3.16
N MET A 190 56.23 -24.39 4.27
CA MET A 190 56.96 -23.27 4.84
C MET A 190 57.74 -23.77 6.04
N PHE A 191 59.00 -23.38 6.17
CA PHE A 191 59.89 -23.87 7.24
C PHE A 191 60.98 -22.85 7.58
N SER A 192 61.60 -22.99 8.75
CA SER A 192 62.77 -22.23 9.17
C SER A 192 64.04 -23.08 9.03
N ILE A 193 65.18 -22.44 8.74
CA ILE A 193 66.47 -23.13 8.64
C ILE A 193 67.15 -23.12 10.00
N SER A 194 67.50 -24.28 10.53
CA SER A 194 68.27 -24.43 11.75
C SER A 194 69.69 -24.88 11.42
N THR A 195 70.68 -24.28 12.09
CA THR A 195 72.10 -24.66 11.97
C THR A 195 72.59 -25.17 13.32
N ASP A 196 73.10 -26.40 13.34
CA ASP A 196 73.80 -26.95 14.51
C ASP A 196 75.19 -26.30 14.63
N PRO A 197 75.49 -25.55 15.72
CA PRO A 197 76.76 -24.84 15.88
C PRO A 197 77.99 -25.76 15.99
N GLN A 198 77.81 -27.03 16.41
CA GLN A 198 78.90 -27.98 16.60
C GLN A 198 79.20 -28.78 15.33
N THR A 199 78.17 -29.16 14.57
CA THR A 199 78.33 -29.97 13.36
C THR A 199 78.29 -29.16 12.07
N GLN A 200 77.91 -27.88 12.13
CA GLN A 200 77.60 -27.03 10.98
C GLN A 200 76.57 -27.65 10.02
N THR A 201 75.74 -28.59 10.50
CA THR A 201 74.69 -29.18 9.68
C THR A 201 73.45 -28.31 9.69
N ILE A 202 72.89 -28.09 8.50
CA ILE A 202 71.67 -27.30 8.29
C ILE A 202 70.47 -28.21 8.07
N ARG A 203 69.32 -27.88 8.68
CA ARG A 203 68.07 -28.66 8.62
C ARG A 203 66.85 -27.74 8.53
N ALA A 204 65.75 -28.27 8.00
CA ALA A 204 64.46 -27.58 8.03
C ALA A 204 63.70 -27.94 9.31
N ARG A 205 63.24 -26.91 10.05
CA ARG A 205 62.46 -27.00 11.30
C ARG A 205 61.13 -26.24 11.14
N ASN A 206 60.14 -26.58 11.96
CA ASN A 206 58.81 -25.96 11.96
C ASN A 206 58.13 -26.02 10.58
N LEU A 207 58.11 -27.21 9.98
CA LEU A 207 57.44 -27.41 8.70
C LEU A 207 55.93 -27.26 8.85
N GLU A 208 55.38 -26.34 8.06
CA GLU A 208 53.96 -26.02 7.96
C GLU A 208 53.51 -26.22 6.51
N LEU A 209 52.40 -26.94 6.28
CA LEU A 209 51.89 -27.20 4.94
C LEU A 209 51.33 -25.90 4.34
N VAL A 210 51.89 -25.43 3.23
CA VAL A 210 51.33 -24.31 2.46
C VAL A 210 50.23 -24.87 1.57
N ILE A 211 49.00 -24.79 2.06
CA ILE A 211 47.82 -25.07 1.24
C ILE A 211 47.64 -23.84 0.32
N PRO A 212 47.83 -23.96 -1.01
CA PRO A 212 47.53 -22.85 -1.90
C PRO A 212 46.04 -22.50 -1.72
N PRO A 213 45.65 -21.21 -1.78
CA PRO A 213 44.24 -20.83 -1.67
C PRO A 213 43.46 -21.63 -2.70
N SER A 214 42.58 -22.52 -2.23
CA SER A 214 41.75 -23.34 -3.09
C SER A 214 40.92 -22.41 -3.97
N GLN A 215 40.98 -22.60 -5.29
CA GLN A 215 40.12 -21.86 -6.21
C GLN A 215 38.67 -22.14 -5.80
N ARG A 216 37.99 -21.11 -5.31
CA ARG A 216 36.59 -21.16 -4.92
C ARG A 216 35.73 -21.06 -6.19
N TYR A 217 34.73 -21.92 -6.25
CA TYR A 217 33.72 -21.98 -7.29
C TYR A 217 32.37 -21.76 -6.64
N GLN A 218 31.44 -21.21 -7.42
CA GLN A 218 30.09 -20.96 -6.96
C GLN A 218 29.12 -21.85 -7.73
N GLY A 219 27.96 -22.12 -7.12
CA GLY A 219 26.91 -22.91 -7.73
C GLY A 219 25.65 -22.91 -6.90
N VAL A 220 24.64 -23.63 -7.39
CA VAL A 220 23.35 -23.75 -6.71
C VAL A 220 23.03 -25.21 -6.48
N VAL A 221 22.56 -25.55 -5.28
CA VAL A 221 22.19 -26.93 -4.94
C VAL A 221 20.96 -27.36 -5.74
N CYS A 222 21.15 -28.21 -6.75
CA CYS A 222 20.07 -28.62 -7.66
C CYS A 222 19.40 -29.94 -7.25
N SER A 223 20.08 -30.79 -6.49
CA SER A 223 19.56 -32.08 -6.00
C SER A 223 20.14 -32.43 -4.63
N MET A 224 19.29 -32.93 -3.73
CA MET A 224 19.63 -33.42 -2.40
C MET A 224 19.07 -34.83 -2.23
N LYS A 225 19.84 -35.76 -1.67
CA LYS A 225 19.44 -37.15 -1.39
C LYS A 225 19.63 -37.48 0.10
N GLU A 226 19.80 -38.73 0.48
CA GLU A 226 19.91 -39.10 1.90
C GLU A 226 21.26 -38.72 2.54
N SER A 227 22.36 -38.77 1.78
CA SER A 227 23.72 -38.51 2.30
C SER A 227 24.62 -37.69 1.37
N PHE A 228 24.11 -37.29 0.22
CA PHE A 228 24.87 -36.58 -0.81
C PHE A 228 23.94 -35.72 -1.65
N GLY A 229 24.53 -34.79 -2.39
CA GLY A 229 23.81 -33.90 -3.29
C GLY A 229 24.60 -33.60 -4.56
N PHE A 230 23.99 -32.77 -5.40
CA PHE A 230 24.59 -32.21 -6.61
C PHE A 230 24.45 -30.70 -6.59
N ILE A 231 25.51 -30.02 -6.99
CA ILE A 231 25.57 -28.57 -7.17
C ILE A 231 25.68 -28.29 -8.66
N GLU A 232 24.78 -27.47 -9.20
CA GLU A 232 24.92 -26.93 -10.54
C GLU A 232 25.99 -25.84 -10.54
N ARG A 233 27.03 -26.02 -11.35
CA ARG A 233 28.20 -25.13 -11.35
C ARG A 233 27.92 -23.81 -12.08
N ALA A 234 28.37 -22.69 -11.52
CA ALA A 234 28.23 -21.37 -12.13
C ALA A 234 29.21 -21.12 -13.29
N ASP A 235 30.32 -21.86 -13.34
CA ASP A 235 31.38 -21.68 -14.33
C ASP A 235 31.24 -22.59 -15.56
N VAL A 236 30.49 -23.71 -15.44
CA VAL A 236 30.27 -24.67 -16.52
C VAL A 236 28.90 -25.30 -16.40
N VAL A 237 28.24 -25.61 -17.53
CA VAL A 237 26.90 -26.23 -17.58
C VAL A 237 26.98 -27.72 -17.21
N ARG A 238 27.40 -28.01 -15.97
CA ARG A 238 27.54 -29.36 -15.42
C ARG A 238 27.27 -29.34 -13.92
N GLU A 239 26.73 -30.45 -13.44
CA GLU A 239 26.59 -30.70 -12.02
C GLU A 239 27.87 -31.31 -11.44
N ILE A 240 28.16 -31.00 -10.17
CA ILE A 240 29.23 -31.61 -9.40
C ILE A 240 28.65 -32.30 -8.16
N PHE A 241 29.18 -33.47 -7.85
CA PHE A 241 28.77 -34.28 -6.71
C PHE A 241 29.40 -33.74 -5.42
N PHE A 242 28.65 -33.78 -4.31
CA PHE A 242 29.19 -33.58 -2.98
C PHE A 242 28.57 -34.52 -1.95
N HIS A 243 29.33 -34.80 -0.88
CA HIS A 243 28.84 -35.56 0.27
C HIS A 243 28.52 -34.61 1.42
N TYR A 244 27.55 -34.94 2.28
CA TYR A 244 27.12 -34.05 3.38
C TYR A 244 28.21 -33.75 4.39
N SER A 245 29.23 -34.61 4.50
CA SER A 245 30.41 -34.36 5.33
C SER A 245 31.31 -33.23 4.84
N GLU A 246 31.14 -32.78 3.61
CA GLU A 246 31.96 -31.73 3.00
C GLU A 246 31.39 -30.32 3.25
N VAL A 247 30.22 -30.22 3.90
CA VAL A 247 29.61 -28.95 4.31
C VAL A 247 30.28 -28.47 5.59
N ARG A 248 30.80 -27.23 5.59
CA ARG A 248 31.51 -26.64 6.74
C ARG A 248 30.58 -26.38 7.93
N ASP A 249 29.36 -25.93 7.64
CA ASP A 249 28.32 -25.66 8.64
C ASP A 249 27.39 -26.87 8.82
N ASN A 250 26.22 -26.65 9.43
CA ASN A 250 25.23 -27.70 9.58
C ASN A 250 24.60 -28.03 8.22
N ILE A 251 24.59 -29.31 7.84
CA ILE A 251 23.92 -29.77 6.62
C ILE A 251 22.43 -29.36 6.56
N ASN A 252 21.79 -29.24 7.72
CA ASN A 252 20.39 -28.81 7.83
C ASN A 252 20.16 -27.35 7.42
N ASP A 253 21.23 -26.56 7.27
CA ASP A 253 21.13 -25.16 6.85
C ASP A 253 21.11 -25.03 5.32
N ILE A 254 21.52 -26.09 4.60
CA ILE A 254 21.56 -26.15 3.13
C ILE A 254 20.32 -26.87 2.59
N HIS A 255 19.60 -26.18 1.72
CA HIS A 255 18.38 -26.64 1.07
C HIS A 255 18.52 -26.59 -0.46
N LEU A 256 17.59 -27.26 -1.16
CA LEU A 256 17.48 -27.16 -2.62
C LEU A 256 17.29 -25.71 -3.04
N GLY A 257 18.08 -25.26 -4.01
CA GLY A 257 18.07 -23.89 -4.51
C GLY A 257 18.97 -22.92 -3.75
N ASP A 258 19.69 -23.36 -2.70
CA ASP A 258 20.65 -22.50 -2.01
C ASP A 258 21.92 -22.26 -2.86
N ASP A 259 22.35 -21.01 -2.84
CA ASP A 259 23.63 -20.58 -3.39
C ASP A 259 24.77 -21.05 -2.48
N VAL A 260 25.80 -21.65 -3.06
CA VAL A 260 26.92 -22.21 -2.32
C VAL A 260 28.26 -21.86 -2.97
N GLU A 261 29.29 -21.77 -2.14
CA GLU A 261 30.68 -21.68 -2.54
C GLU A 261 31.43 -22.95 -2.12
N PHE A 262 32.29 -23.47 -3.00
CA PHE A 262 32.98 -24.74 -2.77
C PHE A 262 34.33 -24.78 -3.50
N SER A 263 35.16 -25.72 -3.11
CA SER A 263 36.43 -26.05 -3.77
C SER A 263 36.26 -27.36 -4.57
N ILE A 264 36.98 -27.53 -5.68
CA ILE A 264 36.92 -28.78 -6.47
C ILE A 264 38.14 -29.63 -6.12
N GLN A 265 37.90 -30.89 -5.76
CA GLN A 265 38.95 -31.88 -5.50
C GLN A 265 38.77 -33.13 -6.36
N MET A 266 39.87 -33.75 -6.77
CA MET A 266 39.85 -35.01 -7.53
C MET A 266 39.86 -36.21 -6.58
N ARG A 267 38.78 -37.00 -6.58
CA ARG A 267 38.66 -38.24 -5.80
C ARG A 267 38.31 -39.41 -6.73
N ASN A 268 39.15 -40.44 -6.77
CA ASN A 268 38.97 -41.61 -7.64
C ASN A 268 38.76 -41.25 -9.12
N SER A 269 39.54 -40.29 -9.64
CA SER A 269 39.44 -39.77 -11.01
C SER A 269 38.10 -39.07 -11.33
N LYS A 270 37.37 -38.60 -10.31
CA LYS A 270 36.17 -37.77 -10.46
C LYS A 270 36.32 -36.47 -9.69
N GLU A 271 35.83 -35.38 -10.27
CA GLU A 271 35.70 -34.09 -9.58
C GLU A 271 34.56 -34.17 -8.56
N VAL A 272 34.86 -33.80 -7.32
CA VAL A 272 33.89 -33.67 -6.22
C VAL A 272 34.02 -32.29 -5.60
N ALA A 273 32.90 -31.73 -5.16
CA ALA A 273 32.90 -30.48 -4.41
C ALA A 273 33.19 -30.76 -2.94
N VAL A 274 34.12 -29.98 -2.38
CA VAL A 274 34.58 -30.03 -0.99
C VAL A 274 34.53 -28.64 -0.38
N GLU A 275 34.57 -28.55 0.96
CA GLU A 275 34.57 -27.27 1.68
C GLU A 275 33.37 -26.36 1.35
N ILE A 276 32.17 -26.95 1.34
CA ILE A 276 30.96 -26.26 0.90
C ILE A 276 30.48 -25.31 1.99
N GLU A 277 30.16 -24.09 1.57
CA GLU A 277 29.70 -23.01 2.41
C GLU A 277 28.47 -22.35 1.77
N LYS A 278 27.48 -22.03 2.58
CA LYS A 278 26.25 -21.39 2.12
C LYS A 278 26.49 -19.90 1.88
N LEU A 279 26.03 -19.40 0.73
CA LEU A 279 26.06 -17.99 0.37
C LEU A 279 24.69 -17.34 0.60
N SER A 280 24.68 -16.01 0.59
CA SER A 280 23.43 -15.26 0.53
C SER A 280 22.65 -15.60 -0.75
N PRO A 281 21.33 -15.79 -0.69
CA PRO A 281 20.51 -16.04 -1.89
C PRO A 281 20.65 -14.92 -2.93
N GLY A 282 20.81 -15.28 -4.20
CA GLY A 282 20.97 -14.36 -5.33
C GLY A 282 22.42 -13.95 -5.63
N THR A 283 23.40 -14.57 -4.98
CA THR A 283 24.83 -14.39 -5.28
C THR A 283 25.19 -15.08 -6.59
N VAL A 284 24.61 -16.26 -6.85
CA VAL A 284 24.91 -17.05 -8.04
C VAL A 284 23.90 -16.76 -9.15
N ILE A 285 24.40 -16.23 -10.26
CA ILE A 285 23.58 -15.88 -11.43
C ILE A 285 24.07 -16.67 -12.63
N PHE A 286 23.27 -17.63 -13.09
CA PHE A 286 23.56 -18.46 -14.28
C PHE A 286 23.27 -17.74 -15.59
N GLU A 287 22.30 -16.85 -15.60
CA GLU A 287 21.73 -16.29 -16.83
C GLU A 287 21.53 -14.78 -16.71
N ASP A 288 21.77 -14.08 -17.83
CA ASP A 288 21.40 -12.68 -18.00
C ASP A 288 20.04 -12.59 -18.67
N VAL A 289 19.05 -12.07 -17.94
CA VAL A 289 17.70 -11.84 -18.46
C VAL A 289 17.62 -10.44 -19.05
N ALA A 290 17.33 -10.35 -20.35
CA ALA A 290 17.11 -9.08 -21.02
C ALA A 290 15.93 -8.32 -20.37
N ILE A 291 16.12 -7.02 -20.12
CA ILE A 291 15.12 -6.15 -19.49
C ILE A 291 13.90 -6.01 -20.40
N ASP A 292 14.12 -5.86 -21.70
CA ASP A 292 13.07 -5.68 -22.68
C ASP A 292 12.30 -6.98 -22.90
N LYS A 293 10.97 -6.86 -22.92
CA LYS A 293 10.08 -7.95 -23.30
C LYS A 293 9.93 -8.01 -24.81
N VAL A 294 9.98 -9.22 -25.34
CA VAL A 294 9.79 -9.52 -26.76
C VAL A 294 8.42 -10.16 -26.95
N ILE A 295 7.77 -9.85 -28.07
CA ILE A 295 6.49 -10.46 -28.46
C ILE A 295 6.76 -11.55 -29.49
N GLY A 296 6.22 -12.74 -29.25
CA GLY A 296 6.35 -13.87 -30.15
C GLY A 296 5.12 -14.77 -30.12
N LYS A 297 5.22 -15.92 -30.79
CA LYS A 297 4.17 -16.93 -30.89
C LYS A 297 4.64 -18.28 -30.36
N ILE A 298 3.77 -18.99 -29.66
CA ILE A 298 4.04 -20.37 -29.24
C ILE A 298 4.05 -21.26 -30.48
N LEU A 299 5.22 -21.81 -30.82
CA LEU A 299 5.36 -22.77 -31.92
C LEU A 299 5.06 -24.19 -31.46
N LYS A 300 5.47 -24.53 -30.23
CA LYS A 300 5.27 -25.85 -29.62
C LYS A 300 5.08 -25.71 -28.11
N THR A 301 4.04 -26.33 -27.58
CA THR A 301 3.75 -26.39 -26.15
C THR A 301 4.46 -27.56 -25.46
N LEU A 302 4.60 -27.48 -24.14
CA LEU A 302 5.11 -28.56 -23.32
C LEU A 302 4.09 -29.70 -23.24
N LYS A 303 4.57 -30.95 -23.32
CA LYS A 303 3.70 -32.13 -23.14
C LYS A 303 3.44 -32.31 -21.65
N GLY A 304 2.19 -32.63 -21.29
CA GLY A 304 1.77 -32.77 -19.89
C GLY A 304 2.63 -33.70 -19.03
N PRO A 305 2.54 -33.60 -17.70
CA PRO A 305 3.49 -34.18 -16.75
C PRO A 305 3.68 -35.70 -16.83
N ASN A 306 2.75 -36.43 -17.45
CA ASN A 306 2.72 -37.90 -17.50
C ASN A 306 3.67 -38.55 -18.53
N ASN A 307 4.44 -37.78 -19.32
CA ASN A 307 5.27 -38.34 -20.39
C ASN A 307 6.75 -37.85 -20.38
N ARG A 308 7.28 -37.54 -19.20
CA ARG A 308 8.60 -36.90 -19.01
C ARG A 308 9.77 -37.88 -19.15
N ARG A 309 10.75 -37.54 -20.01
CA ARG A 309 12.15 -37.98 -19.91
C ARG A 309 13.00 -36.81 -19.41
N GLN A 310 14.03 -37.08 -18.61
CA GLN A 310 14.90 -36.07 -17.98
C GLN A 310 15.64 -35.16 -19.00
N SER A 311 15.70 -35.54 -20.27
CA SER A 311 16.34 -34.79 -21.36
C SER A 311 15.47 -33.69 -21.99
N ASP A 312 14.18 -33.59 -21.64
CA ASP A 312 13.20 -32.68 -22.28
C ASP A 312 12.87 -31.44 -21.42
N LEU A 313 13.81 -30.94 -20.60
CA LEU A 313 13.59 -29.77 -19.71
C LEU A 313 13.18 -28.49 -20.47
N LEU A 314 13.49 -28.42 -21.76
CA LEU A 314 13.22 -27.30 -22.67
C LEU A 314 12.39 -27.78 -23.89
N GLY A 315 11.32 -28.53 -23.62
CA GLY A 315 10.52 -29.20 -24.67
C GLY A 315 9.65 -28.26 -25.54
N GLY A 316 9.42 -27.04 -25.07
CA GLY A 316 8.61 -26.00 -25.71
C GLY A 316 9.42 -25.15 -26.67
N LYS A 317 8.75 -24.54 -27.66
CA LYS A 317 9.37 -23.58 -28.59
C LYS A 317 8.52 -22.32 -28.77
N ILE A 318 9.17 -21.18 -28.79
CA ILE A 318 8.60 -19.86 -29.12
C ILE A 318 9.31 -19.34 -30.36
N MET A 319 8.55 -18.71 -31.25
CA MET A 319 9.07 -18.04 -32.44
C MET A 319 8.80 -16.54 -32.32
N TYR A 320 9.81 -15.71 -32.58
CA TYR A 320 9.64 -14.26 -32.66
C TYR A 320 10.34 -13.69 -33.89
N GLU A 321 9.90 -12.52 -34.33
CA GLU A 321 10.43 -11.84 -35.51
C GLU A 321 11.48 -10.80 -35.10
N THR A 322 12.61 -10.80 -35.81
CA THR A 322 13.64 -9.78 -35.72
C THR A 322 13.80 -9.08 -37.07
N PRO A 323 14.42 -7.89 -37.14
CA PRO A 323 14.75 -7.25 -38.42
C PRO A 323 15.58 -8.11 -39.38
N LEU A 324 16.26 -9.14 -38.88
CA LEU A 324 17.12 -10.05 -39.63
C LEU A 324 16.44 -11.39 -39.99
N GLY A 325 15.22 -11.63 -39.50
CA GLY A 325 14.46 -12.87 -39.74
C GLY A 325 13.78 -13.41 -38.48
N THR A 326 13.14 -14.58 -38.62
CA THR A 326 12.48 -15.30 -37.52
C THR A 326 13.47 -16.09 -36.69
N VAL A 327 13.40 -15.98 -35.37
CA VAL A 327 14.24 -16.70 -34.42
C VAL A 327 13.37 -17.64 -33.57
N GLU A 328 13.85 -18.86 -33.34
CA GLU A 328 13.23 -19.83 -32.42
C GLU A 328 13.99 -19.89 -31.10
N LEU A 329 13.26 -19.82 -29.99
CA LEU A 329 13.79 -19.99 -28.64
C LEU A 329 13.12 -21.16 -27.92
N PRO A 330 13.89 -22.00 -27.23
CA PRO A 330 13.33 -23.02 -26.37
C PRO A 330 12.76 -22.41 -25.07
N TRP A 331 11.83 -23.13 -24.44
CA TRP A 331 11.32 -22.81 -23.10
C TRP A 331 10.86 -24.07 -22.36
N GLY A 332 10.89 -23.99 -21.03
CA GLY A 332 10.60 -25.08 -20.10
C GLY A 332 9.47 -24.76 -19.11
N ASP A 333 9.15 -25.72 -18.24
CA ASP A 333 8.00 -25.62 -17.31
C ASP A 333 8.10 -24.40 -16.36
N LYS A 334 9.32 -24.01 -15.99
CA LYS A 334 9.57 -22.89 -15.05
C LYS A 334 9.61 -21.51 -15.74
N ASP A 335 9.46 -21.49 -17.06
CA ASP A 335 9.68 -20.27 -17.87
C ASP A 335 8.40 -19.50 -18.08
N GLN A 336 7.27 -20.10 -17.72
CA GLN A 336 5.98 -19.47 -17.77
C GLN A 336 5.68 -18.68 -16.49
N GLN A 337 5.25 -17.43 -16.66
CA GLN A 337 4.79 -16.61 -15.55
C GLN A 337 3.34 -17.00 -15.21
N GLY A 338 3.19 -17.81 -14.17
CA GLY A 338 1.92 -18.44 -13.80
C GLY A 338 1.62 -19.70 -14.63
N ASP A 339 0.57 -20.42 -14.24
CA ASP A 339 0.27 -21.76 -14.75
C ASP A 339 -0.94 -21.78 -15.71
N CYS A 340 -1.19 -20.65 -16.42
CA CYS A 340 -2.33 -20.55 -17.33
C CYS A 340 -2.13 -21.42 -18.59
N THR A 341 -3.19 -21.97 -19.14
CA THR A 341 -3.05 -22.90 -20.29
C THR A 341 -2.59 -22.18 -21.58
N LEU A 342 -1.40 -22.52 -22.10
CA LEU A 342 -0.87 -22.08 -23.40
C LEU A 342 -1.17 -23.08 -24.54
N HIS A 343 -1.45 -22.57 -25.74
CA HIS A 343 -1.71 -23.32 -26.97
C HIS A 343 -0.75 -22.91 -28.08
N GLN A 344 -0.60 -23.79 -29.07
CA GLN A 344 0.12 -23.49 -30.29
C GLN A 344 -0.56 -22.31 -31.03
N GLY A 345 0.23 -21.33 -31.43
CA GLY A 345 -0.23 -20.12 -32.12
C GLY A 345 -0.54 -18.94 -31.20
N ASP A 346 -0.59 -19.15 -29.88
CA ASP A 346 -0.79 -18.06 -28.92
C ASP A 346 0.31 -17.00 -29.05
N VAL A 347 -0.07 -15.74 -28.93
CA VAL A 347 0.83 -14.60 -28.86
C VAL A 347 1.22 -14.37 -27.41
N VAL A 348 2.51 -14.34 -27.13
CA VAL A 348 3.06 -14.21 -25.77
C VAL A 348 4.08 -13.10 -25.71
N SER A 349 4.20 -12.46 -24.55
CA SER A 349 5.35 -11.63 -24.19
C SER A 349 6.30 -12.44 -23.33
N PHE A 350 7.60 -12.32 -23.55
CA PHE A 350 8.62 -13.05 -22.78
C PHE A 350 9.92 -12.25 -22.72
N ASN A 351 10.80 -12.59 -21.79
CA ASN A 351 12.17 -12.09 -21.74
C ASN A 351 13.12 -13.13 -22.34
N ILE A 352 14.21 -12.67 -22.96
CA ILE A 352 15.28 -13.55 -23.44
C ILE A 352 16.29 -13.70 -22.32
N ALA A 353 16.45 -14.92 -21.82
CA ALA A 353 17.52 -15.29 -20.89
C ALA A 353 18.70 -15.87 -21.69
N THR A 354 19.91 -15.38 -21.42
CA THR A 354 21.15 -15.90 -22.02
C THR A 354 22.00 -16.52 -20.94
N ASP A 355 22.31 -17.81 -21.04
CA ASP A 355 23.20 -18.48 -20.11
C ASP A 355 24.62 -17.93 -20.26
N ARG A 356 25.24 -17.56 -19.14
CA ARG A 356 26.55 -16.92 -19.11
C ARG A 356 27.67 -17.89 -19.54
N ARG A 357 27.46 -19.19 -19.39
CA ARG A 357 28.44 -20.26 -19.55
C ARG A 357 28.56 -20.70 -21.02
N ASP A 358 27.44 -21.01 -21.67
CA ASP A 358 27.42 -21.54 -23.05
C ASP A 358 26.84 -20.57 -24.09
N LYS A 359 26.33 -19.41 -23.64
CA LYS A 359 25.68 -18.37 -24.48
C LYS A 359 24.41 -18.84 -25.18
N LEU A 360 23.82 -19.95 -24.76
CA LEU A 360 22.52 -20.37 -25.26
C LEU A 360 21.43 -19.45 -24.73
N GLN A 361 20.44 -19.20 -25.59
CA GLN A 361 19.31 -18.34 -25.29
C GLN A 361 18.04 -19.18 -25.13
N ARG A 362 17.18 -18.76 -24.21
CA ARG A 362 15.84 -19.33 -24.00
C ARG A 362 14.85 -18.23 -23.67
N ALA A 363 13.57 -18.53 -23.85
CA ALA A 363 12.49 -17.64 -23.42
C ALA A 363 12.15 -17.91 -21.95
N THR A 364 11.98 -16.84 -21.16
CA THR A 364 11.55 -16.88 -19.76
C THR A 364 10.52 -15.79 -19.47
N ASN A 365 9.88 -15.81 -18.29
CA ASN A 365 8.80 -14.91 -17.91
C ASN A 365 7.69 -14.81 -18.98
N ILE A 366 7.30 -15.95 -19.52
CA ILE A 366 6.34 -16.04 -20.63
C ILE A 366 4.95 -15.72 -20.10
N THR A 367 4.30 -14.73 -20.71
CA THR A 367 2.94 -14.28 -20.36
C THR A 367 2.05 -14.30 -21.60
N LEU A 368 0.85 -14.87 -21.50
CA LEU A 368 -0.15 -14.87 -22.55
C LEU A 368 -0.71 -13.46 -22.80
N LEU A 369 -0.69 -13.01 -24.05
CA LEU A 369 -1.25 -11.71 -24.44
C LEU A 369 -2.68 -11.85 -24.96
N GLU A 370 -3.50 -10.84 -24.70
CA GLU A 370 -4.91 -10.79 -25.14
C GLU A 370 -5.09 -10.74 -26.65
N GLU A 371 -4.08 -10.21 -27.37
CA GLU A 371 -4.06 -10.22 -28.84
C GLU A 371 -4.19 -11.64 -29.42
N SER A 372 -3.79 -12.66 -28.67
CA SER A 372 -3.97 -14.07 -29.03
C SER A 372 -5.43 -14.38 -29.33
N PHE A 373 -6.34 -13.92 -28.47
CA PHE A 373 -7.76 -14.24 -28.56
C PHE A 373 -8.39 -13.67 -29.82
N ILE A 374 -7.97 -12.44 -30.19
CA ILE A 374 -8.47 -11.75 -31.37
C ILE A 374 -7.91 -12.39 -32.65
N LYS A 375 -6.60 -12.65 -32.69
CA LYS A 375 -5.93 -13.20 -33.88
C LYS A 375 -6.33 -14.64 -34.18
N LEU A 376 -6.61 -15.44 -33.15
CA LEU A 376 -7.03 -16.85 -33.28
C LEU A 376 -8.55 -17.02 -33.39
N GLY A 377 -9.34 -15.95 -33.20
CA GLY A 377 -10.79 -16.03 -33.17
C GLY A 377 -11.32 -16.89 -32.01
N GLU A 378 -10.63 -16.87 -30.88
CA GLU A 378 -10.98 -17.68 -29.70
C GLU A 378 -12.31 -17.17 -29.11
N LYS A 379 -13.29 -18.07 -28.94
CA LYS A 379 -14.58 -17.72 -28.35
C LYS A 379 -14.45 -17.53 -26.84
N ARG A 380 -14.45 -16.28 -26.42
CA ARG A 380 -14.43 -15.87 -25.00
C ARG A 380 -15.85 -15.76 -24.46
N GLU A 381 -16.11 -16.42 -23.34
CA GLU A 381 -17.35 -16.28 -22.58
C GLU A 381 -17.13 -15.39 -21.38
N THR A 382 -18.22 -14.80 -20.87
CA THR A 382 -18.17 -13.95 -19.68
C THR A 382 -19.05 -14.50 -18.57
N GLY A 383 -18.75 -14.15 -17.32
CA GLY A 383 -19.51 -14.64 -16.18
C GLY A 383 -19.07 -14.03 -14.86
N LEU A 384 -19.75 -14.44 -13.79
CA LEU A 384 -19.49 -14.02 -12.41
C LEU A 384 -18.96 -15.18 -11.58
N ILE A 385 -17.94 -14.94 -10.75
CA ILE A 385 -17.51 -15.91 -9.75
C ILE A 385 -18.58 -16.03 -8.67
N VAL A 386 -19.20 -17.20 -8.55
CA VAL A 386 -20.30 -17.46 -7.59
C VAL A 386 -19.87 -18.27 -6.38
N SER A 387 -18.77 -19.01 -6.48
CA SER A 387 -18.24 -19.80 -5.39
C SER A 387 -16.74 -19.94 -5.52
N LEU A 388 -16.04 -19.79 -4.41
CA LEU A 388 -14.61 -20.03 -4.27
C LEU A 388 -14.39 -21.06 -3.18
N LYS A 389 -13.44 -21.96 -3.44
CA LYS A 389 -12.92 -22.96 -2.51
C LYS A 389 -11.39 -22.90 -2.57
N GLU A 390 -10.74 -23.72 -1.76
CA GLU A 390 -9.28 -23.79 -1.70
C GLU A 390 -8.70 -24.24 -3.05
N GLY A 391 -8.06 -23.33 -3.78
CA GLY A 391 -7.40 -23.57 -5.07
C GLY A 391 -8.29 -23.60 -6.31
N TYR A 392 -9.63 -23.52 -6.17
CA TYR A 392 -10.55 -23.59 -7.30
C TYR A 392 -11.87 -22.84 -7.05
N GLY A 393 -12.66 -22.64 -8.11
CA GLY A 393 -13.95 -21.99 -7.99
C GLY A 393 -14.95 -22.36 -9.08
N PHE A 394 -16.10 -21.70 -9.04
CA PHE A 394 -17.18 -21.84 -10.02
C PHE A 394 -17.63 -20.47 -10.54
N ILE A 395 -17.73 -20.37 -11.86
CA ILE A 395 -18.25 -19.21 -12.59
C ILE A 395 -19.68 -19.50 -13.05
N GLN A 396 -20.58 -18.58 -12.76
CA GLN A 396 -21.89 -18.52 -13.41
C GLN A 396 -21.74 -17.80 -14.74
N CYS A 397 -21.92 -18.53 -15.84
CA CYS A 397 -21.79 -17.99 -17.18
C CYS A 397 -22.95 -17.04 -17.52
N ALA A 398 -22.66 -16.02 -18.31
CA ALA A 398 -23.70 -15.20 -18.94
C ALA A 398 -24.42 -15.99 -20.04
N ASP A 399 -23.67 -16.75 -20.83
CA ASP A 399 -24.16 -17.41 -22.04
C ASP A 399 -24.53 -18.89 -21.85
N ARG A 400 -24.35 -19.46 -20.64
CA ARG A 400 -24.66 -20.87 -20.32
C ARG A 400 -25.46 -20.99 -19.04
N ASP A 401 -26.29 -22.02 -18.97
CA ASP A 401 -27.06 -22.34 -17.75
C ASP A 401 -26.22 -23.12 -16.72
N ALA A 402 -25.22 -23.87 -17.19
CA ALA A 402 -24.28 -24.59 -16.33
C ALA A 402 -23.21 -23.67 -15.74
N ARG A 403 -22.81 -23.95 -14.49
CA ARG A 403 -21.66 -23.32 -13.84
C ARG A 403 -20.37 -23.96 -14.34
N MET A 404 -19.36 -23.13 -14.59
CA MET A 404 -18.06 -23.58 -15.07
C MET A 404 -17.07 -23.68 -13.92
N PHE A 405 -16.44 -24.83 -13.80
CA PHE A 405 -15.34 -25.03 -12.86
C PHE A 405 -14.05 -24.36 -13.39
N PHE A 406 -13.26 -23.78 -12.50
CA PHE A 406 -11.91 -23.32 -12.81
C PHE A 406 -10.93 -23.59 -11.66
N HIS A 407 -9.64 -23.72 -12.00
CA HIS A 407 -8.54 -23.75 -11.04
C HIS A 407 -7.85 -22.38 -10.98
N PHE A 408 -7.24 -22.01 -9.85
CA PHE A 408 -6.60 -20.69 -9.70
C PHE A 408 -5.37 -20.53 -10.61
N SER A 409 -4.76 -21.62 -11.08
CA SER A 409 -3.70 -21.59 -12.09
C SER A 409 -4.15 -20.97 -13.42
N GLU A 410 -5.44 -20.99 -13.73
CA GLU A 410 -5.95 -20.54 -15.02
C GLU A 410 -6.09 -19.02 -15.13
N PHE A 411 -5.82 -18.26 -14.07
CA PHE A 411 -5.77 -16.80 -14.17
C PHE A 411 -4.53 -16.36 -14.96
N MET A 412 -4.76 -15.47 -15.93
CA MET A 412 -3.67 -14.90 -16.74
C MET A 412 -2.75 -13.99 -15.93
N ASP A 413 -3.28 -13.37 -14.87
CA ASP A 413 -2.52 -12.58 -13.90
C ASP A 413 -2.31 -13.41 -12.62
N PRO A 414 -1.09 -13.89 -12.34
CA PRO A 414 -0.83 -14.70 -11.15
C PRO A 414 -0.92 -13.89 -9.84
N LEU A 415 -0.91 -12.55 -9.89
CA LEU A 415 -1.06 -11.69 -8.71
C LEU A 415 -2.54 -11.46 -8.37
N PHE A 416 -3.46 -11.81 -9.27
CA PHE A 416 -4.88 -11.60 -9.05
C PHE A 416 -5.42 -12.57 -8.00
N THR A 417 -6.03 -12.01 -6.94
CA THR A 417 -6.73 -12.80 -5.92
C THR A 417 -8.23 -12.77 -6.20
N PRO A 418 -8.84 -13.87 -6.68
CA PRO A 418 -10.26 -13.89 -7.04
C PRO A 418 -11.17 -13.73 -5.83
N LYS A 419 -12.26 -12.98 -6.02
CA LYS A 419 -13.34 -12.80 -5.03
C LYS A 419 -14.68 -13.20 -5.62
N VAL A 420 -15.62 -13.56 -4.74
CA VAL A 420 -17.02 -13.80 -5.16
C VAL A 420 -17.60 -12.47 -5.67
N GLN A 421 -18.42 -12.54 -6.73
CA GLN A 421 -18.92 -11.40 -7.51
C GLN A 421 -17.91 -10.73 -8.44
N ASP A 422 -16.68 -11.24 -8.56
CA ASP A 422 -15.78 -10.73 -9.59
C ASP A 422 -16.27 -11.19 -10.98
N GLU A 423 -16.20 -10.24 -11.91
CA GLU A 423 -16.54 -10.45 -13.31
C GLU A 423 -15.33 -10.96 -14.07
N VAL A 424 -15.51 -11.98 -14.90
CA VAL A 424 -14.42 -12.64 -15.61
C VAL A 424 -14.78 -12.95 -17.06
N ALA A 425 -13.77 -12.86 -17.93
CA ALA A 425 -13.76 -13.45 -19.26
C ALA A 425 -12.90 -14.70 -19.26
N PHE A 426 -13.35 -15.75 -19.93
CA PHE A 426 -12.66 -17.05 -19.94
C PHE A 426 -12.95 -17.82 -21.23
N THR A 427 -12.21 -18.89 -21.42
CA THR A 427 -12.41 -19.81 -22.55
C THR A 427 -12.82 -21.17 -22.01
N VAL A 428 -13.84 -21.76 -22.61
CA VAL A 428 -14.34 -23.08 -22.22
C VAL A 428 -13.62 -24.14 -23.02
N LEU A 429 -12.86 -24.99 -22.33
CA LEU A 429 -12.11 -26.10 -22.92
C LEU A 429 -12.42 -27.41 -22.21
N GLN A 430 -12.14 -28.51 -22.89
CA GLN A 430 -12.25 -29.85 -22.35
C GLN A 430 -11.09 -30.10 -21.39
N ASP A 431 -11.40 -30.62 -20.20
CA ASP A 431 -10.42 -30.91 -19.16
C ASP A 431 -9.41 -31.97 -19.68
N PRO A 432 -8.10 -31.69 -19.67
CA PRO A 432 -7.08 -32.65 -20.09
C PRO A 432 -7.09 -33.94 -19.26
N SER A 433 -7.53 -33.87 -18.00
CA SER A 433 -7.62 -35.01 -17.10
C SER A 433 -8.92 -35.81 -17.26
N SER A 434 -9.97 -35.20 -17.84
CA SER A 434 -11.27 -35.83 -18.01
C SER A 434 -11.99 -35.35 -19.27
N THR A 435 -12.09 -36.22 -20.28
CA THR A 435 -12.69 -35.88 -21.57
C THR A 435 -14.17 -35.50 -21.48
N ASN A 436 -14.93 -35.90 -20.47
CA ASN A 436 -16.34 -35.50 -20.36
C ASN A 436 -16.58 -34.18 -19.61
N ARG A 437 -15.53 -33.51 -19.11
CA ARG A 437 -15.68 -32.30 -18.30
C ARG A 437 -15.21 -31.07 -19.06
N LEU A 438 -16.03 -30.03 -19.06
CA LEU A 438 -15.63 -28.70 -19.55
C LEU A 438 -15.17 -27.85 -18.36
N VAL A 439 -14.11 -27.09 -18.55
CA VAL A 439 -13.52 -26.19 -17.55
C VAL A 439 -13.26 -24.81 -18.15
N ALA A 440 -13.28 -23.79 -17.30
CA ALA A 440 -12.91 -22.44 -17.68
C ALA A 440 -11.39 -22.29 -17.54
N THR A 441 -10.75 -21.87 -18.62
CA THR A 441 -9.30 -21.66 -18.75
C THR A 441 -9.01 -20.23 -19.19
N ARG A 442 -7.75 -19.78 -19.06
CA ARG A 442 -7.30 -18.46 -19.57
C ARG A 442 -8.13 -17.30 -19.02
N ILE A 443 -8.36 -17.32 -17.72
CA ILE A 443 -9.31 -16.44 -17.05
C ILE A 443 -8.70 -15.05 -16.89
N LYS A 444 -9.45 -14.06 -17.33
CA LYS A 444 -9.12 -12.64 -17.21
C LYS A 444 -10.19 -11.95 -16.35
N PRO A 445 -9.82 -11.23 -15.28
CA PRO A 445 -10.76 -10.38 -14.55
C PRO A 445 -11.22 -9.19 -15.41
N LEU A 446 -12.49 -8.80 -15.26
CA LEU A 446 -13.14 -7.69 -15.94
C LEU A 446 -13.56 -6.61 -14.94
N PRO A 447 -13.63 -5.33 -15.36
CA PRO A 447 -14.24 -4.28 -14.57
C PRO A 447 -15.70 -4.59 -14.24
N LYS A 448 -16.16 -4.18 -13.06
CA LYS A 448 -17.56 -4.34 -12.65
C LYS A 448 -18.51 -3.65 -13.64
N GLY A 449 -19.58 -4.34 -14.03
CA GLY A 449 -20.57 -3.91 -15.04
C GLY A 449 -20.26 -4.32 -16.48
N SER A 450 -19.18 -5.07 -16.73
CA SER A 450 -18.82 -5.59 -18.05
C SER A 450 -19.65 -6.81 -18.46
N VAL A 451 -20.13 -7.59 -17.49
CA VAL A 451 -20.90 -8.82 -17.72
C VAL A 451 -22.38 -8.51 -17.73
N SER A 452 -23.01 -8.69 -18.88
CA SER A 452 -24.47 -8.67 -19.00
C SER A 452 -25.03 -10.07 -19.26
N PHE A 453 -25.88 -10.52 -18.34
CA PHE A 453 -26.68 -11.75 -18.45
C PHE A 453 -27.90 -11.60 -19.36
N LEU A 454 -28.25 -10.36 -19.73
CA LEU A 454 -29.44 -10.04 -20.48
C LEU A 454 -29.07 -9.32 -21.79
N THR A 455 -29.76 -9.67 -22.86
CA THR A 455 -29.81 -8.87 -24.08
C THR A 455 -31.05 -7.98 -24.00
N ILE A 456 -30.85 -6.68 -23.81
CA ILE A 456 -31.95 -5.72 -23.65
C ILE A 456 -32.45 -5.30 -25.04
N HIS A 457 -33.72 -5.55 -25.30
CA HIS A 457 -34.38 -5.09 -26.52
C HIS A 457 -34.59 -3.57 -26.46
N PRO A 458 -34.30 -2.81 -27.54
CA PRO A 458 -34.34 -1.34 -27.49
C PRO A 458 -35.77 -0.77 -27.34
N ALA A 459 -36.78 -1.55 -27.72
CA ALA A 459 -38.17 -1.12 -27.65
C ALA A 459 -38.65 -0.95 -26.20
N MET A 460 -39.34 0.17 -25.96
CA MET A 460 -40.07 0.42 -24.71
C MET A 460 -41.49 -0.16 -24.82
N TYR A 461 -41.90 -0.87 -23.79
CA TYR A 461 -43.23 -1.48 -23.67
C TYR A 461 -43.97 -0.87 -22.48
N ILE A 462 -45.29 -0.81 -22.59
CA ILE A 462 -46.16 -0.40 -21.49
C ILE A 462 -47.01 -1.60 -21.10
N GLY A 463 -47.06 -1.92 -19.81
CA GLY A 463 -47.83 -3.02 -19.26
C GLY A 463 -48.43 -2.69 -17.91
N THR A 464 -49.11 -3.66 -17.33
CA THR A 464 -49.72 -3.57 -16.00
C THR A 464 -49.12 -4.64 -15.10
N ILE A 465 -48.82 -4.31 -13.85
CA ILE A 465 -48.30 -5.27 -12.87
C ILE A 465 -49.42 -6.22 -12.47
N ASP A 466 -49.27 -7.48 -12.87
CA ASP A 466 -50.20 -8.56 -12.49
C ASP A 466 -49.82 -9.23 -11.16
N LYS A 467 -48.54 -9.18 -10.79
CA LYS A 467 -48.05 -9.75 -9.53
C LYS A 467 -46.86 -8.95 -9.01
N GLU A 468 -46.91 -8.62 -7.72
CA GLU A 468 -45.86 -7.84 -7.06
C GLU A 468 -44.57 -8.67 -6.88
N PRO A 469 -43.39 -8.06 -7.08
CA PRO A 469 -42.12 -8.72 -6.81
C PRO A 469 -41.95 -8.98 -5.31
N ALA A 470 -41.45 -10.16 -4.95
CA ALA A 470 -41.34 -10.63 -3.55
C ALA A 470 -40.26 -9.89 -2.71
N THR A 471 -39.53 -8.96 -3.31
CA THR A 471 -38.45 -8.21 -2.68
C THR A 471 -38.76 -6.73 -2.85
N HIS A 472 -38.54 -5.93 -1.79
CA HIS A 472 -38.67 -4.47 -1.69
C HIS A 472 -39.90 -3.92 -0.93
N LYS A 473 -39.62 -3.29 0.23
CA LYS A 473 -40.52 -2.47 1.05
C LYS A 473 -40.28 -0.97 0.82
N ASN A 474 -40.27 -0.51 -0.44
CA ASN A 474 -40.14 0.92 -0.77
C ASN A 474 -41.45 1.48 -1.33
N GLN A 475 -41.83 2.70 -0.93
CA GLN A 475 -43.05 3.38 -1.43
C GLN A 475 -43.04 3.64 -2.95
N SER A 476 -41.87 3.60 -3.61
CA SER A 476 -41.69 3.78 -5.05
C SER A 476 -41.73 2.48 -5.87
N ALA A 477 -41.87 1.31 -5.24
CA ALA A 477 -41.92 0.03 -5.94
C ALA A 477 -43.24 -0.15 -6.73
N PRO A 478 -43.21 -0.80 -7.91
CA PRO A 478 -44.43 -1.12 -8.67
C PRO A 478 -45.37 -2.04 -7.90
N ARG A 479 -46.65 -1.67 -7.81
CA ARG A 479 -47.70 -2.40 -7.09
C ARG A 479 -48.68 -3.07 -8.05
N TYR A 480 -49.47 -3.99 -7.51
CA TYR A 480 -50.54 -4.65 -8.27
C TYR A 480 -51.45 -3.63 -8.98
N GLY A 481 -51.61 -3.81 -10.30
CA GLY A 481 -52.41 -2.96 -11.17
C GLY A 481 -51.69 -1.69 -11.67
N ASP A 482 -50.51 -1.34 -11.16
CA ASP A 482 -49.75 -0.19 -11.64
C ASP A 482 -49.43 -0.35 -13.13
N LYS A 483 -49.61 0.75 -13.89
CA LYS A 483 -49.17 0.81 -15.28
C LYS A 483 -47.68 1.18 -15.28
N VAL A 484 -46.87 0.31 -15.87
CA VAL A 484 -45.41 0.46 -15.92
C VAL A 484 -44.93 0.54 -17.35
N GLU A 485 -43.87 1.31 -17.57
CA GLU A 485 -43.03 1.22 -18.75
C GLU A 485 -41.84 0.32 -18.43
N PHE A 486 -41.43 -0.51 -19.37
CA PHE A 486 -40.31 -1.44 -19.20
C PHE A 486 -39.71 -1.81 -20.55
N GLN A 487 -38.50 -2.36 -20.51
CA GLN A 487 -37.87 -3.00 -21.66
C GLN A 487 -37.87 -4.51 -21.47
N ILE A 488 -37.84 -5.25 -22.58
CA ILE A 488 -37.71 -6.70 -22.53
C ILE A 488 -36.22 -7.04 -22.55
N GLY A 489 -35.72 -7.62 -21.45
CA GLY A 489 -34.44 -8.30 -21.42
C GLY A 489 -34.63 -9.77 -21.75
N GLU A 490 -33.87 -10.30 -22.69
CA GLU A 490 -33.80 -11.73 -22.95
C GLU A 490 -32.58 -12.32 -22.26
N GLN A 491 -32.79 -13.31 -21.38
CA GLN A 491 -31.70 -13.97 -20.69
C GLN A 491 -30.91 -14.82 -21.68
N LYS A 492 -29.59 -14.58 -21.77
CA LYS A 492 -28.74 -15.19 -22.80
C LYS A 492 -28.62 -16.71 -22.69
N ASN A 493 -28.79 -17.27 -21.49
CA ASN A 493 -28.59 -18.69 -21.24
C ASN A 493 -29.79 -19.59 -21.57
N ASN A 494 -31.03 -19.07 -21.52
CA ASN A 494 -32.26 -19.86 -21.65
C ASN A 494 -33.36 -19.15 -22.46
N SER A 495 -33.05 -18.00 -23.07
CA SER A 495 -33.98 -17.15 -23.83
C SER A 495 -35.24 -16.72 -23.05
N LYS A 496 -35.21 -16.79 -21.72
CA LYS A 496 -36.32 -16.33 -20.89
C LYS A 496 -36.39 -14.81 -20.94
N LYS A 497 -37.56 -14.31 -21.30
CA LYS A 497 -37.85 -12.88 -21.33
C LYS A 497 -38.19 -12.38 -19.92
N VAL A 498 -37.53 -11.32 -19.51
CA VAL A 498 -37.74 -10.64 -18.22
C VAL A 498 -37.97 -9.15 -18.49
N ALA A 499 -38.85 -8.54 -17.70
CA ALA A 499 -39.01 -7.09 -17.74
C ALA A 499 -37.84 -6.42 -16.99
N VAL A 500 -37.14 -5.51 -17.65
CA VAL A 500 -36.03 -4.73 -17.09
C VAL A 500 -36.33 -3.23 -17.20
N ASN A 501 -35.64 -2.41 -16.40
CA ASN A 501 -35.84 -0.96 -16.36
C ASN A 501 -37.31 -0.56 -16.12
N VAL A 502 -38.00 -1.31 -15.25
CA VAL A 502 -39.42 -1.10 -14.95
C VAL A 502 -39.61 0.21 -14.20
N ARG A 503 -40.38 1.13 -14.76
CA ARG A 503 -40.76 2.41 -14.14
C ARG A 503 -42.28 2.53 -14.07
N VAL A 504 -42.79 2.98 -12.93
CA VAL A 504 -44.23 3.21 -12.75
C VAL A 504 -44.62 4.49 -13.50
N VAL A 505 -45.46 4.34 -14.53
CA VAL A 505 -46.02 5.45 -15.32
C VAL A 505 -47.29 5.96 -14.65
N ILE A 506 -48.14 5.04 -14.17
CA ILE A 506 -49.43 5.37 -13.54
C ILE A 506 -49.65 4.42 -12.36
N ARG A 507 -49.81 4.97 -11.16
CA ARG A 507 -50.24 4.17 -10.00
C ARG A 507 -51.70 3.78 -10.14
N ASN A 508 -52.03 2.53 -9.84
CA ASN A 508 -53.41 2.08 -9.73
C ASN A 508 -53.96 2.52 -8.37
N ILE A 509 -54.49 3.73 -8.32
CA ILE A 509 -55.02 4.32 -7.09
C ILE A 509 -56.50 3.96 -6.97
N THR A 510 -56.81 2.68 -6.78
CA THR A 510 -58.11 2.27 -6.26
C THR A 510 -58.09 2.45 -4.74
N GLY A 511 -58.56 3.60 -4.27
CA GLY A 511 -58.60 3.93 -2.84
C GLY A 511 -59.07 5.36 -2.57
N ARG A 512 -59.47 5.62 -1.33
CA ARG A 512 -59.72 6.98 -0.84
C ARG A 512 -58.37 7.69 -0.72
N CYS A 513 -58.25 8.83 -1.38
CA CYS A 513 -57.12 9.75 -1.32
C CYS A 513 -57.47 10.91 -0.38
N GLN A 514 -56.44 11.56 0.14
CA GLN A 514 -56.57 12.76 0.96
C GLN A 514 -55.73 13.89 0.37
N GLY A 515 -56.13 15.12 0.66
CA GLY A 515 -55.45 16.31 0.15
C GLY A 515 -56.02 17.60 0.70
N PHE A 516 -55.59 18.71 0.11
CA PHE A 516 -55.93 20.06 0.51
C PHE A 516 -56.49 20.84 -0.68
N VAL A 517 -57.54 21.62 -0.48
CA VAL A 517 -58.09 22.49 -1.54
C VAL A 517 -57.04 23.54 -1.91
N ALA A 518 -56.49 23.47 -3.12
CA ALA A 518 -55.41 24.36 -3.56
C ALA A 518 -55.91 25.57 -4.34
N THR A 519 -57.02 25.41 -5.08
CA THR A 519 -57.57 26.48 -5.91
C THR A 519 -59.07 26.31 -6.03
N LEU A 520 -59.80 27.43 -5.95
CA LEU A 520 -61.24 27.50 -6.17
C LEU A 520 -61.52 28.54 -7.26
N LYS A 521 -62.27 28.14 -8.29
CA LYS A 521 -62.73 29.00 -9.39
C LYS A 521 -64.27 29.01 -9.42
N GLU A 522 -64.89 29.54 -10.47
CA GLU A 522 -66.35 29.69 -10.49
C GLU A 522 -67.11 28.35 -10.40
N ASN A 523 -66.64 27.28 -11.09
CA ASN A 523 -67.35 25.99 -11.16
C ASN A 523 -66.47 24.76 -10.87
N TYR A 524 -65.19 24.96 -10.58
CA TYR A 524 -64.21 23.89 -10.43
C TYR A 524 -63.07 24.32 -9.52
N GLY A 525 -62.29 23.34 -9.07
CA GLY A 525 -61.12 23.58 -8.27
C GLY A 525 -60.02 22.55 -8.50
N PHE A 526 -58.94 22.69 -7.74
CA PHE A 526 -57.83 21.77 -7.70
C PHE A 526 -57.52 21.37 -6.25
N ILE A 527 -57.18 20.11 -6.04
CA ILE A 527 -56.80 19.54 -4.74
C ILE A 527 -55.31 19.20 -4.82
N GLU A 528 -54.51 19.79 -3.93
CA GLU A 528 -53.13 19.36 -3.65
C GLU A 528 -53.19 18.01 -2.94
N ASN A 529 -52.45 17.00 -3.41
CA ASN A 529 -52.41 15.71 -2.73
C ASN A 529 -51.68 15.78 -1.38
N SER A 530 -51.87 14.77 -0.53
CA SER A 530 -51.21 14.68 0.79
C SER A 530 -49.68 14.67 0.75
N ASP A 531 -49.09 14.28 -0.39
CA ASP A 531 -47.65 14.27 -0.60
C ASP A 531 -47.11 15.63 -1.11
N HIS A 532 -48.02 16.56 -1.45
CA HIS A 532 -47.74 17.93 -1.90
C HIS A 532 -46.89 18.04 -3.18
N ASP A 533 -46.91 17.02 -4.03
CA ASP A 533 -46.14 16.99 -5.27
C ASP A 533 -47.00 17.24 -6.52
N ARG A 534 -48.33 17.15 -6.40
CA ARG A 534 -49.27 17.21 -7.52
C ARG A 534 -50.63 17.80 -7.16
N GLU A 535 -51.30 18.33 -8.19
CA GLU A 535 -52.68 18.79 -8.11
C GLU A 535 -53.64 17.87 -8.87
N VAL A 536 -54.86 17.74 -8.36
CA VAL A 536 -55.94 16.94 -8.95
C VAL A 536 -57.13 17.84 -9.22
N PHE A 537 -57.60 17.84 -10.47
CA PHE A 537 -58.77 18.60 -10.88
C PHE A 537 -60.06 18.04 -10.26
N PHE A 538 -60.98 18.91 -9.84
CA PHE A 538 -62.35 18.53 -9.51
C PHE A 538 -63.37 19.54 -9.98
N HIS A 539 -64.58 19.05 -10.28
CA HIS A 539 -65.75 19.89 -10.52
C HIS A 539 -66.58 20.03 -9.24
N TYR A 540 -67.26 21.15 -9.01
CA TYR A 540 -68.06 21.33 -7.79
C TYR A 540 -69.19 20.29 -7.63
N SER A 541 -69.67 19.71 -8.73
CA SER A 541 -70.64 18.60 -8.67
C SER A 541 -70.06 17.31 -8.08
N ALA A 542 -68.74 17.19 -7.94
CA ALA A 542 -68.08 16.04 -7.33
C ALA A 542 -67.92 16.19 -5.82
N TYR A 543 -68.26 17.35 -5.26
CA TYR A 543 -68.22 17.63 -3.83
C TYR A 543 -69.55 17.27 -3.15
N ASP A 544 -69.46 16.44 -2.12
CA ASP A 544 -70.56 15.98 -1.28
C ASP A 544 -70.86 17.03 -0.19
N GLY A 545 -71.31 18.21 -0.63
CA GLY A 545 -71.58 19.37 0.22
C GLY A 545 -71.86 20.65 -0.59
N ASN A 546 -72.03 21.78 0.10
CA ASN A 546 -72.19 23.08 -0.56
C ASN A 546 -70.83 23.67 -0.93
N ALA A 547 -70.59 23.95 -2.21
CA ALA A 547 -69.32 24.50 -2.69
C ALA A 547 -68.95 25.86 -2.05
N ALA A 548 -69.92 26.61 -1.53
CA ALA A 548 -69.68 27.85 -0.79
C ALA A 548 -68.97 27.64 0.56
N ASP A 549 -68.97 26.41 1.09
CA ASP A 549 -68.35 26.07 2.38
C ASP A 549 -66.90 25.59 2.24
N LEU A 550 -66.37 25.54 1.01
CA LEU A 550 -64.99 25.20 0.71
C LEU A 550 -64.12 26.46 0.72
N ASP A 551 -63.07 26.42 1.53
CA ASP A 551 -62.03 27.44 1.58
C ASP A 551 -60.68 26.86 1.11
N LEU A 552 -59.78 27.75 0.68
CA LEU A 552 -58.41 27.34 0.36
C LEU A 552 -57.74 26.68 1.58
N GLY A 553 -57.01 25.61 1.31
CA GLY A 553 -56.33 24.76 2.27
C GLY A 553 -57.27 24.04 3.25
N ASP A 554 -58.53 23.83 2.91
CA ASP A 554 -59.38 22.85 3.59
C ASP A 554 -58.92 21.44 3.27
N GLU A 555 -58.97 20.56 4.28
CA GLU A 555 -58.64 19.15 4.13
C GLU A 555 -59.82 18.39 3.52
N VAL A 556 -59.54 17.54 2.55
CA VAL A 556 -60.56 16.78 1.82
C VAL A 556 -60.15 15.32 1.61
N GLU A 557 -61.11 14.42 1.69
CA GLU A 557 -61.03 13.04 1.21
C GLU A 557 -61.70 12.97 -0.17
N TYR A 558 -61.12 12.23 -1.11
CA TYR A 558 -61.66 12.05 -2.45
C TYR A 558 -61.28 10.70 -3.04
N THR A 559 -61.87 10.34 -4.17
CA THR A 559 -61.50 9.17 -4.97
C THR A 559 -61.03 9.61 -6.34
N LEU A 560 -59.98 8.99 -6.88
CA LEU A 560 -59.51 9.31 -8.22
C LEU A 560 -60.33 8.54 -9.25
N ALA A 561 -60.95 9.27 -10.17
CA ALA A 561 -61.61 8.72 -11.33
C ALA A 561 -60.93 9.19 -12.61
N ARG A 562 -60.92 8.32 -13.62
CA ARG A 562 -60.47 8.69 -14.96
C ARG A 562 -61.69 9.04 -15.81
N LYS A 563 -61.94 10.33 -16.02
CA LYS A 563 -62.86 10.83 -17.04
C LYS A 563 -62.05 11.27 -18.26
N SER A 564 -62.05 10.44 -19.32
CA SER A 564 -61.25 10.66 -20.54
C SER A 564 -59.72 10.60 -20.28
N SER A 565 -58.91 11.42 -20.97
CA SER A 565 -57.44 11.47 -20.84
C SER A 565 -56.93 12.18 -19.58
N LYS A 566 -57.81 12.74 -18.74
CA LYS A 566 -57.46 13.49 -17.52
C LYS A 566 -57.96 12.78 -16.27
N LEU A 567 -57.20 12.92 -15.16
CA LEU A 567 -57.59 12.44 -13.84
C LEU A 567 -58.47 13.50 -13.16
N SER A 568 -59.60 13.08 -12.57
CA SER A 568 -60.47 13.94 -11.76
C SER A 568 -60.71 13.33 -10.38
N ALA A 569 -60.86 14.19 -9.38
CA ALA A 569 -61.33 13.78 -8.06
C ALA A 569 -62.87 13.70 -8.07
N GLU A 570 -63.39 12.61 -7.53
CA GLU A 570 -64.82 12.32 -7.35
C GLU A 570 -65.10 11.95 -5.89
N ASN A 571 -66.36 12.05 -5.45
CA ASN A 571 -66.80 11.75 -4.08
C ASN A 571 -66.00 12.55 -3.03
N ILE A 572 -65.87 13.85 -3.23
CA ILE A 572 -65.04 14.73 -2.41
C ILE A 572 -65.79 15.09 -1.14
N ARG A 573 -65.15 14.96 0.02
CA ARG A 573 -65.71 15.26 1.34
C ARG A 573 -64.73 16.10 2.15
N LYS A 574 -65.23 17.13 2.82
CA LYS A 574 -64.43 17.94 3.75
C LYS A 574 -64.12 17.15 5.02
N LEU A 575 -62.86 17.21 5.44
CA LEU A 575 -62.34 16.59 6.66
C LEU A 575 -62.14 17.65 7.75
N ASN A 576 -62.02 17.19 8.99
CA ASN A 576 -61.62 18.05 10.11
C ASN A 576 -60.16 18.45 9.96
N LYS A 577 -59.83 19.71 10.30
CA LYS A 577 -58.44 20.20 10.29
C LYS A 577 -57.54 19.32 11.17
N GLY A 578 -56.37 18.95 10.68
CA GLY A 578 -55.38 18.10 11.32
C GLY A 578 -55.52 16.59 11.04
N THR A 579 -56.37 16.19 10.09
CA THR A 579 -56.59 14.78 9.71
C THR A 579 -55.60 14.31 8.64
N VAL A 580 -55.23 15.18 7.70
CA VAL A 580 -54.35 14.89 6.56
C VAL A 580 -52.90 15.21 6.92
N ALA A 581 -52.03 14.20 6.84
CA ALA A 581 -50.57 14.29 6.98
C ALA A 581 -50.07 15.21 8.12
N PRO A 582 -50.00 14.73 9.37
CA PRO A 582 -49.51 15.53 10.49
C PRO A 582 -48.05 15.98 10.27
N GLU A 583 -47.85 17.29 10.17
CA GLU A 583 -46.54 17.93 10.09
C GLU A 583 -45.91 18.02 11.48
N GLU A 584 -44.61 17.70 11.57
CA GLU A 584 -43.81 17.90 12.78
C GLU A 584 -42.93 19.13 12.61
N MET A 585 -43.22 20.19 13.38
CA MET A 585 -42.44 21.42 13.35
C MET A 585 -41.03 21.18 13.90
N LEU A 586 -40.01 21.60 13.15
CA LEU A 586 -38.61 21.58 13.57
C LEU A 586 -38.32 22.86 14.37
N TRP A 587 -38.76 22.88 15.63
CA TRP A 587 -38.66 24.05 16.50
C TRP A 587 -37.22 24.51 16.77
N ASP A 588 -36.25 23.61 16.66
CA ASP A 588 -34.81 23.86 16.77
C ASP A 588 -34.29 24.82 15.69
N ARG A 589 -34.96 24.89 14.53
CA ARG A 589 -34.60 25.77 13.41
C ARG A 589 -35.16 27.18 13.52
N GLY A 590 -36.10 27.43 14.44
CA GLY A 590 -36.69 28.75 14.65
C GLY A 590 -37.45 29.32 13.44
N ILE A 591 -37.53 30.65 13.35
CA ILE A 591 -38.08 31.37 12.19
C ILE A 591 -36.91 31.75 11.28
N LEU A 592 -36.93 31.25 10.06
CA LEU A 592 -35.94 31.56 9.02
C LEU A 592 -36.43 32.70 8.13
N GLN A 593 -35.50 33.46 7.57
CA GLN A 593 -35.75 34.43 6.51
C GLN A 593 -35.13 33.92 5.22
N GLY A 594 -35.86 34.00 4.12
CA GLY A 594 -35.41 33.52 2.83
C GLY A 594 -35.99 34.30 1.67
N LYS A 595 -35.61 33.91 0.46
CA LYS A 595 -36.06 34.49 -0.80
C LYS A 595 -36.77 33.44 -1.64
N ILE A 596 -37.91 33.82 -2.22
CA ILE A 596 -38.63 32.96 -3.17
C ILE A 596 -37.85 32.91 -4.48
N ILE A 597 -37.30 31.75 -4.81
CA ILE A 597 -36.56 31.55 -6.06
C ILE A 597 -37.43 30.99 -7.17
N ARG A 598 -38.50 30.28 -6.79
CA ARG A 598 -39.49 29.73 -7.70
C ARG A 598 -40.88 29.84 -7.09
N PRO A 599 -41.83 30.57 -7.72
CA PRO A 599 -43.18 30.68 -7.21
C PRO A 599 -43.97 29.38 -7.47
N MET A 600 -45.15 29.24 -6.85
CA MET A 600 -46.04 28.09 -7.13
C MET A 600 -46.60 28.14 -8.56
N ARG A 601 -46.99 26.99 -9.12
CA ARG A 601 -47.54 26.87 -10.49
C ARG A 601 -48.75 27.74 -10.76
N ILE A 602 -49.56 28.02 -9.73
CA ILE A 602 -50.70 28.92 -9.86
C ILE A 602 -50.29 30.36 -10.20
N VAL A 603 -49.10 30.78 -9.74
CA VAL A 603 -48.52 32.11 -9.99
C VAL A 603 -47.74 32.13 -11.31
N ASP A 604 -47.01 31.06 -11.59
CA ASP A 604 -46.29 30.86 -12.86
C ASP A 604 -46.76 29.57 -13.56
N PRO A 605 -47.74 29.66 -14.48
CA PRO A 605 -48.28 28.49 -15.17
C PRO A 605 -47.38 27.87 -16.23
N GLU A 606 -46.28 28.53 -16.61
CA GLU A 606 -45.34 28.00 -17.62
C GLU A 606 -44.41 26.94 -17.04
N GLN A 607 -44.34 26.82 -15.71
CA GLN A 607 -43.52 25.82 -15.04
C GLN A 607 -44.18 24.43 -14.98
N ASP A 608 -43.33 23.40 -14.92
CA ASP A 608 -43.74 22.00 -14.82
C ASP A 608 -44.00 21.55 -13.37
N GLU A 609 -43.27 22.11 -12.39
CA GLU A 609 -43.38 21.76 -10.98
C GLU A 609 -44.55 22.44 -10.27
N TYR A 610 -45.29 21.68 -9.45
CA TYR A 610 -46.44 22.18 -8.71
C TYR A 610 -46.06 23.12 -7.54
N CYS A 611 -45.21 22.63 -6.64
CA CYS A 611 -44.80 23.32 -5.40
C CYS A 611 -43.88 24.50 -5.70
N GLY A 612 -43.90 25.59 -4.94
CA GLY A 612 -42.88 26.64 -5.01
C GLY A 612 -41.59 26.26 -4.26
N LEU A 613 -40.56 27.10 -4.34
CA LEU A 613 -39.27 26.90 -3.70
C LEU A 613 -38.77 28.19 -3.02
N VAL A 614 -38.46 28.11 -1.72
CA VAL A 614 -37.83 29.17 -0.93
C VAL A 614 -36.37 28.81 -0.63
N GLN A 615 -35.48 29.79 -0.71
CA GLN A 615 -34.04 29.66 -0.45
C GLN A 615 -33.63 30.44 0.79
N VAL A 616 -32.73 29.88 1.59
CA VAL A 616 -32.01 30.53 2.70
C VAL A 616 -30.52 30.54 2.35
N GLY A 617 -29.86 31.68 2.58
CA GLY A 617 -28.46 31.91 2.17
C GLY A 617 -28.36 32.62 0.82
N ASP A 618 -27.27 33.37 0.62
CA ASP A 618 -26.99 34.07 -0.64
C ASP A 618 -26.44 33.09 -1.69
N GLU A 619 -26.64 33.36 -2.99
CA GLU A 619 -26.21 32.47 -4.09
C GLU A 619 -24.68 32.25 -4.15
N ASP A 620 -23.90 33.12 -3.48
CA ASP A 620 -22.43 33.09 -3.40
C ASP A 620 -21.91 32.32 -2.16
N ASP A 621 -22.78 31.87 -1.25
CA ASP A 621 -22.40 31.11 -0.05
C ASP A 621 -22.40 29.59 -0.33
N GLU A 622 -21.47 28.84 0.28
CA GLU A 622 -21.39 27.36 0.11
C GLU A 622 -22.55 26.60 0.80
N GLU A 623 -23.36 27.27 1.63
CA GLU A 623 -24.44 26.68 2.43
C GLU A 623 -25.84 27.17 2.00
N VAL A 624 -26.20 26.97 0.72
CA VAL A 624 -27.54 27.27 0.22
C VAL A 624 -28.53 26.16 0.59
N GLU A 625 -29.51 26.47 1.44
CA GLU A 625 -30.62 25.57 1.76
C GLU A 625 -31.89 25.97 1.02
N THR A 626 -32.58 24.99 0.42
CA THR A 626 -33.86 25.23 -0.27
C THR A 626 -34.97 24.34 0.28
N PHE A 627 -36.17 24.90 0.38
CA PHE A 627 -37.33 24.22 0.94
C PHE A 627 -38.54 24.36 0.01
N PRO A 628 -39.20 23.25 -0.36
CA PRO A 628 -40.42 23.32 -1.14
C PRO A 628 -41.58 23.87 -0.29
N TYR A 629 -42.53 24.53 -0.95
CA TYR A 629 -43.75 25.01 -0.32
C TYR A 629 -44.98 24.87 -1.22
N GLY A 630 -46.15 24.74 -0.61
CA GLY A 630 -47.44 24.61 -1.29
C GLY A 630 -48.50 25.53 -0.68
N ILE A 631 -49.77 25.34 -1.01
CA ILE A 631 -50.86 26.22 -0.53
C ILE A 631 -51.00 26.17 1.01
N THR A 632 -50.73 25.01 1.60
CA THR A 632 -50.80 24.78 3.05
C THR A 632 -49.64 25.45 3.79
N SER A 633 -48.55 25.74 3.08
CA SER A 633 -47.36 26.37 3.66
C SER A 633 -47.54 27.87 3.85
N LEU A 634 -48.51 28.51 3.20
CA LEU A 634 -48.71 29.96 3.28
C LEU A 634 -49.41 30.35 4.58
N ALA A 635 -48.86 31.34 5.28
CA ALA A 635 -49.50 31.93 6.45
C ALA A 635 -50.81 32.64 6.07
N ASP A 636 -50.82 33.28 4.90
CA ASP A 636 -52.00 33.81 4.23
C ASP A 636 -52.20 33.06 2.92
N LYS A 637 -53.26 32.23 2.86
CA LYS A 637 -53.55 31.36 1.70
C LYS A 637 -53.96 32.14 0.45
N ARG A 638 -54.16 33.46 0.56
CA ARG A 638 -54.45 34.35 -0.56
C ARG A 638 -53.20 35.07 -1.08
N ASP A 639 -52.05 34.88 -0.45
CA ASP A 639 -50.81 35.55 -0.86
C ASP A 639 -50.19 34.88 -2.10
N PHE A 640 -49.98 35.67 -3.14
CA PHE A 640 -49.31 35.22 -4.37
C PHE A 640 -47.82 35.58 -4.29
N LEU A 641 -47.03 34.69 -3.69
CA LEU A 641 -45.58 34.83 -3.60
C LEU A 641 -44.93 34.76 -4.98
N GLN A 642 -44.11 35.76 -5.31
CA GLN A 642 -43.43 35.93 -6.59
C GLN A 642 -41.93 35.67 -6.45
N LYS A 643 -41.28 35.37 -7.57
CA LYS A 643 -39.82 35.25 -7.62
C LYS A 643 -39.18 36.55 -7.13
N GLY A 644 -38.31 36.45 -6.14
CA GLY A 644 -37.60 37.57 -5.51
C GLY A 644 -38.23 38.07 -4.21
N ASP A 645 -39.45 37.63 -3.85
CA ASP A 645 -40.06 38.02 -2.58
C ASP A 645 -39.23 37.54 -1.40
N ILE A 646 -39.00 38.45 -0.45
CA ILE A 646 -38.39 38.10 0.84
C ILE A 646 -39.49 37.62 1.77
N VAL A 647 -39.30 36.47 2.39
CA VAL A 647 -40.27 35.80 3.24
C VAL A 647 -39.65 35.42 4.58
N LYS A 648 -40.48 35.34 5.61
CA LYS A 648 -40.17 34.61 6.84
C LYS A 648 -40.97 33.33 6.89
N PHE A 649 -40.39 32.25 7.38
CA PHE A 649 -41.04 30.95 7.42
C PHE A 649 -40.46 30.05 8.52
N GLN A 650 -41.11 28.93 8.75
CA GLN A 650 -40.65 27.87 9.64
C GLN A 650 -40.49 26.57 8.84
N VAL A 651 -39.79 25.60 9.40
CA VAL A 651 -39.51 24.35 8.72
C VAL A 651 -40.24 23.21 9.44
N ALA A 652 -40.92 22.36 8.67
CA ALA A 652 -41.59 21.17 9.20
C ALA A 652 -41.22 19.91 8.42
N LYS A 653 -41.29 18.78 9.10
CA LYS A 653 -41.08 17.45 8.53
C LYS A 653 -42.42 16.74 8.34
N VAL A 654 -42.66 16.25 7.13
CA VAL A 654 -43.89 15.52 6.77
C VAL A 654 -43.71 14.04 7.17
N LYS A 655 -44.47 13.57 8.17
CA LYS A 655 -44.27 12.25 8.82
C LYS A 655 -44.30 11.02 7.89
N PRO A 656 -45.11 10.96 6.81
CA PRO A 656 -45.10 9.82 5.88
C PRO A 656 -43.86 9.70 4.98
N ALA A 657 -43.27 10.83 4.59
CA ALA A 657 -42.21 10.89 3.56
C ALA A 657 -40.83 11.26 4.13
N GLY A 658 -40.78 11.80 5.35
CA GLY A 658 -39.57 12.35 5.95
C GLY A 658 -39.04 13.61 5.27
N ALA A 659 -39.75 14.11 4.24
CA ALA A 659 -39.42 15.31 3.50
C ALA A 659 -39.58 16.55 4.37
N VAL A 660 -38.65 17.49 4.21
CA VAL A 660 -38.59 18.76 4.93
C VAL A 660 -39.16 19.84 4.01
N ARG A 661 -40.07 20.67 4.53
CA ARG A 661 -40.75 21.71 3.76
C ARG A 661 -40.83 23.02 4.55
N ALA A 662 -41.00 24.12 3.83
CA ALA A 662 -41.30 25.41 4.45
C ALA A 662 -42.79 25.48 4.81
N THR A 663 -43.10 26.08 5.95
CA THR A 663 -44.44 26.27 6.51
C THR A 663 -44.56 27.66 7.12
N ASN A 664 -45.79 28.13 7.36
CA ASN A 664 -46.06 29.47 7.90
C ASN A 664 -45.32 30.60 7.15
N ILE A 665 -45.22 30.47 5.83
CA ILE A 665 -44.52 31.42 4.96
C ILE A 665 -45.32 32.71 4.90
N ALA A 666 -44.69 33.81 5.31
CA ALA A 666 -45.27 35.14 5.25
C ALA A 666 -44.32 36.08 4.52
N ALA A 667 -44.83 36.75 3.48
CA ALA A 667 -44.07 37.77 2.77
C ALA A 667 -43.71 38.95 3.67
N LEU A 668 -42.45 39.39 3.59
CA LEU A 668 -41.94 40.62 4.19
C LEU A 668 -42.04 41.76 3.17
N ARG A 669 -43.28 42.11 2.81
CA ARG A 669 -43.58 43.20 1.88
C ARG A 669 -43.80 44.51 2.62
N LYS A 670 -43.36 45.63 2.02
CA LYS A 670 -43.61 46.97 2.53
C LYS A 670 -45.04 47.39 2.17
N TYR A 671 -45.90 47.54 3.17
CA TYR A 671 -47.22 48.11 2.97
C TYR A 671 -47.12 49.61 2.71
N ILE A 672 -47.84 50.08 1.70
CA ILE A 672 -47.94 51.48 1.28
C ILE A 672 -49.35 51.95 1.61
N ARG A 673 -49.49 53.22 2.02
CA ARG A 673 -50.79 53.85 2.29
C ARG A 673 -51.14 54.84 1.19
N ALA A 674 -52.37 54.78 0.72
CA ALA A 674 -52.92 55.75 -0.22
C ALA A 674 -54.43 55.88 -0.03
N ARG A 675 -54.99 56.94 -0.61
CA ARG A 675 -56.45 57.11 -0.68
C ARG A 675 -57.02 56.45 -1.93
N VAL A 676 -58.22 55.92 -1.80
CA VAL A 676 -58.99 55.40 -2.92
C VAL A 676 -59.47 56.57 -3.77
N ASP A 677 -59.09 56.59 -5.04
CA ASP A 677 -59.46 57.63 -6.00
C ASP A 677 -60.86 57.39 -6.57
N SER A 678 -61.11 56.19 -7.07
CA SER A 678 -62.42 55.82 -7.63
C SER A 678 -62.65 54.31 -7.55
N VAL A 679 -63.92 53.91 -7.48
CA VAL A 679 -64.35 52.50 -7.52
C VAL A 679 -65.38 52.36 -8.63
N LYS A 680 -65.16 51.44 -9.56
CA LYS A 680 -65.99 51.16 -10.74
C LYS A 680 -66.26 49.65 -10.86
N GLY A 681 -67.44 49.23 -10.42
CA GLY A 681 -67.83 47.81 -10.43
C GLY A 681 -66.90 46.98 -9.53
N GLN A 682 -66.27 45.95 -10.09
CA GLN A 682 -65.35 45.07 -9.37
C GLN A 682 -63.91 45.62 -9.26
N PHE A 683 -63.63 46.81 -9.81
CA PHE A 683 -62.28 47.39 -9.84
C PHE A 683 -62.25 48.75 -9.12
N GLY A 684 -61.11 49.09 -8.53
CA GLY A 684 -60.85 50.41 -7.96
C GLY A 684 -59.48 50.95 -8.34
N PHE A 685 -59.27 52.24 -8.11
CA PHE A 685 -58.01 52.95 -8.37
C PHE A 685 -57.56 53.67 -7.11
N LEU A 686 -56.26 53.60 -6.81
CA LEU A 686 -55.63 54.29 -5.70
C LEU A 686 -54.89 55.51 -6.22
N ASN A 687 -54.83 56.55 -5.38
CA ASN A 687 -54.03 57.74 -5.64
C ASN A 687 -52.55 57.45 -5.32
N TYR A 688 -51.98 56.53 -6.09
CA TYR A 688 -50.60 56.09 -6.04
C TYR A 688 -50.15 55.74 -7.46
N GLU A 689 -49.00 56.25 -7.88
CA GLU A 689 -48.45 56.03 -9.22
C GLU A 689 -47.25 55.08 -9.13
N ALA A 690 -47.44 53.84 -9.61
CA ALA A 690 -46.36 52.86 -9.75
C ALA A 690 -45.65 52.97 -11.12
N GLU A 691 -46.36 53.50 -12.13
CA GLU A 691 -45.83 53.90 -13.43
C GLU A 691 -46.16 55.38 -13.63
N GLU A 692 -45.23 56.16 -14.21
CA GLU A 692 -45.37 57.59 -14.42
C GLU A 692 -46.67 57.92 -15.18
N GLY A 693 -47.57 58.66 -14.53
CA GLY A 693 -48.86 59.07 -15.10
C GLY A 693 -49.98 58.02 -15.07
N LYS A 694 -49.82 56.87 -14.38
CA LYS A 694 -50.87 55.85 -14.22
C LYS A 694 -51.19 55.57 -12.76
N LYS A 695 -52.46 55.77 -12.39
CA LYS A 695 -53.00 55.37 -11.08
C LYS A 695 -53.00 53.85 -10.91
N LEU A 696 -52.58 53.39 -9.74
CA LEU A 696 -52.53 51.97 -9.40
C LEU A 696 -53.94 51.40 -9.25
N PHE A 697 -54.24 50.31 -9.96
CA PHE A 697 -55.55 49.67 -9.90
C PHE A 697 -55.57 48.50 -8.91
N PHE A 698 -56.74 48.15 -8.40
CA PHE A 698 -57.00 46.96 -7.60
C PHE A 698 -58.34 46.33 -7.95
N HIS A 699 -58.51 45.04 -7.63
CA HIS A 699 -59.78 44.33 -7.75
C HIS A 699 -60.45 44.19 -6.38
N MET A 700 -61.79 44.18 -6.30
CA MET A 700 -62.51 44.06 -5.03
C MET A 700 -62.19 42.75 -4.28
N THR A 701 -61.75 41.71 -4.98
CA THR A 701 -61.32 40.44 -4.36
C THR A 701 -60.03 40.58 -3.54
N GLU A 702 -59.22 41.60 -3.81
CA GLU A 702 -57.97 41.87 -3.09
C GLU A 702 -58.22 42.60 -1.76
N VAL A 703 -59.46 43.01 -1.50
CA VAL A 703 -59.86 43.68 -0.28
C VAL A 703 -60.12 42.64 0.81
N HIS A 704 -59.36 42.74 1.90
CA HIS A 704 -59.49 41.86 3.06
C HIS A 704 -60.78 42.14 3.84
N ASP A 705 -61.23 41.14 4.60
CA ASP A 705 -62.40 41.20 5.49
C ASP A 705 -63.74 41.55 4.82
N SER A 706 -63.80 41.47 3.48
CA SER A 706 -64.96 41.92 2.69
C SER A 706 -65.38 43.35 3.00
N ALA A 707 -64.42 44.20 3.40
CA ALA A 707 -64.69 45.58 3.76
C ALA A 707 -65.22 46.37 2.55
N GLN A 708 -66.28 47.15 2.74
CA GLN A 708 -66.76 48.04 1.67
C GLN A 708 -65.80 49.24 1.53
N ILE A 709 -65.21 49.34 0.34
CA ILE A 709 -64.29 50.41 -0.04
C ILE A 709 -65.03 51.46 -0.86
N THR A 710 -64.90 52.73 -0.45
CA THR A 710 -65.50 53.88 -1.10
C THR A 710 -64.42 54.91 -1.50
N PRO A 711 -64.63 55.73 -2.54
CA PRO A 711 -63.71 56.80 -2.88
C PRO A 711 -63.44 57.73 -1.68
N GLY A 712 -62.16 58.02 -1.41
CA GLY A 712 -61.71 58.82 -0.28
C GLY A 712 -61.20 58.03 0.92
N ASP A 713 -61.54 56.73 1.02
CA ASP A 713 -61.05 55.84 2.09
C ASP A 713 -59.53 55.70 2.05
N GLU A 714 -58.90 55.63 3.22
CA GLU A 714 -57.48 55.34 3.34
C GLU A 714 -57.28 53.82 3.45
N VAL A 715 -56.38 53.30 2.62
CA VAL A 715 -56.08 51.86 2.56
C VAL A 715 -54.58 51.64 2.65
N GLU A 716 -54.18 50.55 3.30
CA GLU A 716 -52.84 49.99 3.18
C GLU A 716 -52.86 48.83 2.18
N PHE A 717 -51.81 48.70 1.37
CA PHE A 717 -51.73 47.72 0.29
C PHE A 717 -50.27 47.42 -0.05
N VAL A 718 -50.05 46.37 -0.84
CA VAL A 718 -48.75 46.07 -1.44
C VAL A 718 -48.84 46.25 -2.95
N VAL A 719 -47.80 46.85 -3.54
CA VAL A 719 -47.66 46.94 -4.99
C VAL A 719 -47.08 45.64 -5.53
N VAL A 720 -47.80 44.99 -6.43
CA VAL A 720 -47.40 43.72 -7.05
C VAL A 720 -47.39 43.87 -8.56
N GLN A 721 -46.35 43.34 -9.22
CA GLN A 721 -46.26 43.32 -10.67
C GLN A 721 -46.79 42.01 -11.22
N ASN A 722 -47.73 42.06 -12.16
CA ASN A 722 -48.19 40.86 -12.84
C ASN A 722 -47.13 40.39 -13.83
N GLN A 723 -46.58 39.20 -13.59
CA GLN A 723 -45.48 38.63 -14.38
C GLN A 723 -45.85 38.36 -15.85
N ARG A 724 -47.14 38.15 -16.16
CA ARG A 724 -47.60 37.85 -17.53
C ARG A 724 -47.74 39.09 -18.41
N ASN A 725 -48.11 40.23 -17.83
CA ASN A 725 -48.43 41.44 -18.60
C ASN A 725 -47.63 42.68 -18.18
N GLY A 726 -46.74 42.55 -17.19
CA GLY A 726 -45.87 43.61 -16.68
C GLY A 726 -46.59 44.71 -15.87
N LYS A 727 -47.91 44.66 -15.71
CA LYS A 727 -48.69 45.73 -15.07
C LYS A 727 -48.63 45.64 -13.56
N TYR A 728 -48.54 46.80 -12.89
CA TYR A 728 -48.62 46.91 -11.45
C TYR A 728 -50.07 46.99 -10.96
N ALA A 729 -50.38 46.28 -9.88
CA ALA A 729 -51.65 46.31 -9.19
C ALA A 729 -51.43 46.42 -7.67
N ALA A 730 -52.42 46.95 -6.96
CA ALA A 730 -52.46 46.87 -5.50
C ALA A 730 -53.10 45.54 -5.07
N CYS A 731 -52.39 44.82 -4.21
CA CYS A 731 -52.79 43.56 -3.61
C CYS A 731 -52.85 43.69 -2.08
N SER A 732 -53.58 42.78 -1.46
CA SER A 732 -53.78 42.72 -0.01
C SER A 732 -54.26 44.04 0.60
N LEU A 733 -55.28 44.64 -0.02
CA LEU A 733 -55.85 45.90 0.45
C LEU A 733 -56.54 45.72 1.80
N ARG A 734 -56.23 46.60 2.74
CA ARG A 734 -56.90 46.70 4.04
C ARG A 734 -57.34 48.13 4.25
N LYS A 735 -58.62 48.31 4.58
CA LYS A 735 -59.16 49.63 4.94
C LYS A 735 -58.60 50.05 6.29
N ILE A 736 -57.97 51.21 6.34
CA ILE A 736 -57.47 51.80 7.57
C ILE A 736 -58.63 52.59 8.17
N SER A 737 -59.14 52.16 9.32
CA SER A 737 -59.99 52.98 10.15
C SER A 737 -59.17 53.57 11.29
N GLU A 738 -59.30 54.87 11.55
CA GLU A 738 -58.70 55.51 12.74
C GLU A 738 -59.28 54.96 14.05
N THR A 739 -60.30 54.09 13.98
CA THR A 739 -61.00 53.49 15.12
C THR A 739 -60.95 51.96 15.10
N GLN A 740 -59.78 51.33 15.07
CA GLN A 740 -59.67 49.92 15.48
C GLN A 740 -59.54 49.82 17.02
N ARG A 741 -60.69 49.89 17.70
CA ARG A 741 -60.86 49.27 19.03
C ARG A 741 -61.26 47.80 18.81
N PRO A 742 -60.70 46.83 19.56
CA PRO A 742 -61.05 45.42 19.41
C PRO A 742 -62.56 45.19 19.53
N GLU A 743 -63.16 44.37 18.66
CA GLU A 743 -64.60 44.05 18.65
C GLU A 743 -65.15 43.59 20.01
N ARG A 744 -64.32 42.95 20.83
CA ARG A 744 -64.65 42.53 22.20
C ARG A 744 -65.11 43.67 23.12
N LEU A 745 -64.80 44.92 22.78
CA LEU A 745 -65.20 46.13 23.52
C LEU A 745 -66.38 46.88 22.86
N ILE A 746 -66.74 46.56 21.62
CA ILE A 746 -67.84 47.22 20.89
C ILE A 746 -69.20 46.60 21.28
N SER A 747 -69.21 45.35 21.77
CA SER A 747 -70.40 44.74 22.37
C SER A 747 -70.83 45.36 23.70
N ARG A 748 -69.99 46.23 24.31
CA ARG A 748 -70.30 46.97 25.55
C ARG A 748 -70.70 48.43 25.34
N LEU A 749 -70.70 48.95 24.10
CA LEU A 749 -71.07 50.34 23.82
C LEU A 749 -72.35 50.53 23.00
N LYS A 750 -73.11 49.45 22.76
CA LYS A 750 -74.50 49.53 22.31
C LYS A 750 -75.45 49.00 23.40
N SER A 751 -75.54 49.71 24.52
CA SER A 751 -76.70 49.59 25.41
C SER A 751 -76.89 50.89 26.21
N LEU A 752 -77.27 51.95 25.50
CA LEU A 752 -77.97 53.09 26.09
C LEU A 752 -79.30 53.27 25.36
N SER A 753 -80.09 52.20 25.29
CA SER A 753 -81.55 52.24 25.06
C SER A 753 -82.10 50.81 25.05
N ASP A 754 -82.17 50.16 26.22
CA ASP A 754 -83.25 49.21 26.49
C ASP A 754 -83.30 48.87 27.99
N GLU A 755 -84.45 49.08 28.62
CA GLU A 755 -84.64 49.01 30.08
C GLU A 755 -84.83 47.58 30.64
N THR A 756 -84.54 46.51 29.89
CA THR A 756 -84.95 45.14 30.29
C THR A 756 -83.81 44.10 30.37
N ALA A 757 -82.56 44.52 30.53
CA ALA A 757 -81.41 43.59 30.67
C ALA A 757 -80.61 43.78 32.00
N PRO A 758 -79.98 42.72 32.55
CA PRO A 758 -79.36 42.73 33.87
C PRO A 758 -78.14 43.66 33.94
N ARG A 759 -78.10 44.53 34.96
CA ARG A 759 -77.03 45.53 35.18
C ARG A 759 -75.86 44.93 35.97
N ILE A 760 -74.63 45.15 35.48
CA ILE A 760 -73.39 44.89 36.23
C ILE A 760 -72.89 46.22 36.81
N ILE A 761 -72.73 46.29 38.13
CA ILE A 761 -72.20 47.46 38.85
C ILE A 761 -70.72 47.20 39.16
N VAL A 762 -69.84 48.14 38.81
CA VAL A 762 -68.41 48.04 39.11
C VAL A 762 -68.18 48.44 40.57
N GLU A 763 -67.86 47.46 41.43
CA GLU A 763 -67.75 47.67 42.87
C GLU A 763 -66.47 48.44 43.27
N ARG A 764 -65.36 48.31 42.53
CA ARG A 764 -64.11 49.09 42.73
C ARG A 764 -63.34 49.30 41.42
N GLN A 765 -62.87 50.53 41.18
CA GLN A 765 -61.96 50.83 40.05
C GLN A 765 -60.51 50.45 40.41
N PRO A 766 -59.73 49.85 39.48
CA PRO A 766 -58.33 49.50 39.74
C PRO A 766 -57.47 50.77 39.85
N ARG A 767 -56.61 50.82 40.88
CA ARG A 767 -55.64 51.89 41.13
C ARG A 767 -54.21 51.39 40.87
N GLY A 768 -53.30 52.30 40.50
CA GLY A 768 -51.88 52.00 40.42
C GLY A 768 -51.25 51.73 41.79
N PRO A 769 -49.99 51.26 41.87
CA PRO A 769 -49.26 51.01 43.12
C PRO A 769 -49.13 52.25 44.03
N ASP A 770 -49.34 53.44 43.49
CA ASP A 770 -49.31 54.76 44.13
C ASP A 770 -50.70 55.31 44.49
N SER A 771 -51.76 54.49 44.38
CA SER A 771 -53.16 54.88 44.59
C SER A 771 -53.73 55.92 43.62
N THR A 772 -53.03 56.27 42.54
CA THR A 772 -53.58 57.15 41.49
C THR A 772 -54.41 56.36 40.47
N LYS A 773 -55.27 57.05 39.72
CA LYS A 773 -56.11 56.44 38.67
C LYS A 773 -55.27 56.20 37.41
N GLY A 774 -54.89 54.95 37.16
CA GLY A 774 -54.18 54.52 35.95
C GLY A 774 -52.66 54.51 36.09
N PHE A 775 -51.97 53.87 35.13
CA PHE A 775 -50.51 53.81 35.08
C PHE A 775 -49.98 54.98 34.24
N SER A 776 -49.37 55.97 34.88
CA SER A 776 -48.88 57.21 34.24
C SER A 776 -47.41 57.17 33.80
N ILE A 777 -46.71 56.03 33.92
CA ILE A 777 -45.29 55.92 33.56
C ILE A 777 -45.16 55.49 32.08
N PRO A 778 -44.48 56.27 31.22
CA PRO A 778 -44.16 55.83 29.87
C PRO A 778 -43.07 54.74 29.91
N ARG A 779 -43.29 53.64 29.19
CA ARG A 779 -42.34 52.51 29.14
C ARG A 779 -41.03 52.93 28.48
N THR A 780 -39.91 52.74 29.17
CA THR A 780 -38.57 52.81 28.57
C THR A 780 -38.19 51.46 27.96
N LEU A 781 -37.53 51.51 26.79
CA LEU A 781 -37.04 50.34 26.08
C LEU A 781 -35.84 49.71 26.82
N TRP A 782 -35.91 48.40 27.04
CA TRP A 782 -34.88 47.61 27.70
C TRP A 782 -33.61 47.50 26.83
N LYS A 783 -32.44 47.69 27.44
CA LYS A 783 -31.13 47.40 26.82
C LYS A 783 -30.46 46.24 27.58
N PRO A 784 -29.90 45.22 26.90
CA PRO A 784 -29.19 44.13 27.56
C PRO A 784 -27.82 44.58 28.08
N PRO A 785 -27.26 43.90 29.11
CA PRO A 785 -25.92 44.17 29.61
C PRO A 785 -24.84 43.64 28.65
N ALA A 786 -23.67 44.29 28.69
CA ALA A 786 -22.50 44.04 27.83
C ALA A 786 -21.83 42.68 28.09
#